data_AF-A0A1Q6ZNY1-F1
#
_entry.id   AF-A0A1Q6ZNY1-F1
#
_cell.length_a   1.000
_cell.length_b   1.000
_cell.length_c   1.000
_cell.angle_alpha   90.00
_cell.angle_beta   90.00
_cell.angle_gamma   90.00
#
_symmetry.space_group_name_H-M   'P 1'
#
loop_
_entity.id
_entity.type
_entity.pdbx_description
1 polymer ?
#
loop_
_entity_poly.entity_id
_entity_poly.type
_entity_poly.pdbx_seq_one_letter_code
_entity_poly.pdbx_strand_id
1 'polypeptide(L)'
;MAAGVTIGALLLYVATLAPTTQFWDASEYITAAHALGIPHPPGNPFFVILAHVWGLLPLGAEYARRINLLAAVTSAAAAGLWFLIAERWLHAIIVQNVWRRLAAASGALVGATMFTVWNQSVVNEKVYTLSVLSIALVLWLTMRWADQPAESRRDHLLLVVVYLIALSATNHLMGLLVAPAVLAYVWMTDSRVLLRPQFLAVATLVIIVGLSVNLFIPIRAHLDPYLNQGNAITWPALRAVLTREQFGKPPLLDNPMYPPGAENPGRSVALVGQQLLNYWQYFSWQFGRDWSPVVQRVLTILFAGLGLLGAARHWRTERRSALPMVFLMLTLTVALVLYLNFKWGYSQPYAGLEHEVRERDYFFVASFMGWGLWIGIGLAFLAQRLSVWLKSWRLAAAVFLLALIPLLGNHLTASRSGETLARDYARDVLHSVDPNALIITTGDNDTFPLWHAQEVEGVRRDVSVMVTSLANTNWYLEELQRRTGPWMTRYYRGVSGDSLPPYVVLEGPVGGAVGPIHVTLDPHALGRPYLDRSELALLEIIKDQLGKRPIYFSMSAGSVPDQLGLSSYLVGEGLVRRLEPAVVHPNDSIRLITGRGFVNVPRTKQLAFEVYRGGAAAARTRPRGWVDAPSQNSLLGYVFVYDTMAAALRDRDPTLALRSLQLRDAILANTTYALPRERRGGGDDD
;
A
#
# COMPACT_ATOMS: atom_id res chain seq x y z
N MET A 1 -7.05 -21.00 -24.60
CA MET A 1 -8.02 -20.39 -23.66
C MET A 1 -7.35 -19.78 -22.43
N ALA A 2 -6.46 -20.48 -21.71
CA ALA A 2 -5.68 -19.87 -20.62
C ALA A 2 -4.96 -18.58 -21.05
N ALA A 3 -4.24 -18.62 -22.18
CA ALA A 3 -3.64 -17.43 -22.79
C ALA A 3 -4.65 -16.32 -23.08
N GLY A 4 -5.88 -16.66 -23.49
CA GLY A 4 -6.96 -15.68 -23.70
C GLY A 4 -7.45 -15.03 -22.41
N VAL A 5 -7.53 -15.79 -21.30
CA VAL A 5 -7.83 -15.24 -19.96
C VAL A 5 -6.72 -14.30 -19.51
N THR A 6 -5.45 -14.71 -19.65
CA THR A 6 -4.30 -13.87 -19.34
C THR A 6 -4.28 -12.59 -20.19
N ILE A 7 -4.44 -12.70 -21.51
CA ILE A 7 -4.46 -11.54 -22.40
C ILE A 7 -5.64 -10.63 -22.08
N GLY A 8 -6.84 -11.18 -21.85
CA GLY A 8 -8.03 -10.39 -21.48
C GLY A 8 -7.85 -9.62 -20.18
N ALA A 9 -7.34 -10.27 -19.12
CA ALA A 9 -7.02 -9.61 -17.86
C ALA A 9 -5.93 -8.55 -18.04
N LEU A 10 -4.88 -8.84 -18.82
CA LEU A 10 -3.80 -7.89 -19.09
C LEU A 10 -4.32 -6.65 -19.84
N LEU A 11 -5.13 -6.81 -20.88
CA LEU A 11 -5.73 -5.69 -21.61
C LEU A 11 -6.59 -4.82 -20.69
N LEU A 12 -7.38 -5.43 -19.82
CA LEU A 12 -8.16 -4.72 -18.81
C LEU A 12 -7.28 -3.90 -17.87
N TYR A 13 -6.24 -4.52 -17.29
CA TYR A 13 -5.35 -3.87 -16.35
C TYR A 13 -4.52 -2.77 -17.01
N VAL A 14 -4.05 -2.97 -18.25
CA VAL A 14 -3.32 -1.94 -19.01
C VAL A 14 -4.22 -0.75 -19.34
N ALA A 15 -5.48 -0.99 -19.71
CA ALA A 15 -6.44 0.08 -20.00
C ALA A 15 -6.79 0.93 -18.77
N THR A 16 -6.64 0.36 -17.58
CA THR A 16 -6.97 0.99 -16.29
C THR A 16 -5.74 1.32 -15.44
N LEU A 17 -4.54 1.18 -16.00
CA LEU A 17 -3.25 1.33 -15.32
C LEU A 17 -2.98 2.77 -14.86
N ALA A 18 -2.35 2.92 -13.71
CA ALA A 18 -1.79 4.20 -13.30
C ALA A 18 -0.67 4.65 -14.25
N PRO A 19 -0.73 5.89 -14.78
CA PRO A 19 0.30 6.40 -15.68
C PRO A 19 1.61 6.75 -14.96
N THR A 20 1.56 7.03 -13.66
CA THR A 20 2.68 7.50 -12.84
C THR A 20 2.74 6.75 -11.51
N THR A 21 3.64 7.16 -10.61
CA THR A 21 3.65 6.70 -9.22
C THR A 21 2.38 7.07 -8.45
N GLN A 22 2.14 6.42 -7.31
CA GLN A 22 1.00 6.62 -6.42
C GLN A 22 1.43 6.79 -4.96
N PHE A 23 0.47 7.13 -4.10
CA PHE A 23 0.64 7.21 -2.64
C PHE A 23 0.99 5.86 -2.00
N TRP A 24 1.29 5.87 -0.70
CA TRP A 24 1.78 4.73 0.07
C TRP A 24 3.06 4.11 -0.54
N ASP A 25 3.28 2.85 -0.20
CA ASP A 25 4.38 1.97 -0.62
C ASP A 25 4.71 2.04 -2.13
N ALA A 26 3.78 2.43 -3.01
CA ALA A 26 4.00 2.44 -4.45
C ALA A 26 5.24 3.24 -4.86
N SER A 27 5.33 4.50 -4.39
CA SER A 27 6.45 5.39 -4.72
C SER A 27 7.77 4.87 -4.17
N GLU A 28 7.76 4.30 -2.98
CA GLU A 28 8.95 3.74 -2.34
C GLU A 28 9.47 2.52 -3.09
N TYR A 29 8.60 1.55 -3.41
CA TYR A 29 9.01 0.33 -4.10
C TYR A 29 9.47 0.60 -5.54
N ILE A 30 8.87 1.56 -6.23
CA ILE A 30 9.36 2.01 -7.55
C ILE A 30 10.75 2.63 -7.40
N THR A 31 10.97 3.46 -6.39
CA THR A 31 12.27 4.08 -6.11
C THR A 31 13.32 3.03 -5.75
N ALA A 32 12.97 2.06 -4.90
CA ALA A 32 13.85 0.96 -4.52
C ALA A 32 14.21 0.09 -5.73
N ALA A 33 13.24 -0.21 -6.61
CA ALA A 33 13.52 -0.91 -7.86
C ALA A 33 14.50 -0.11 -8.74
N HIS A 34 14.31 1.22 -8.88
CA HIS A 34 15.20 2.06 -9.69
C HIS A 34 16.63 2.07 -9.14
N ALA A 35 16.79 2.34 -7.84
CA ALA A 35 18.08 2.49 -7.18
C ALA A 35 18.75 1.16 -6.77
N LEU A 36 18.11 0.01 -7.04
CA LEU A 36 18.42 -1.27 -6.38
C LEU A 36 18.55 -1.07 -4.85
N GLY A 37 17.62 -0.31 -4.28
CA GLY A 37 17.58 0.05 -2.86
C GLY A 37 16.88 -1.00 -1.99
N ILE A 38 16.87 -0.71 -0.70
CA ILE A 38 16.22 -1.51 0.34
C ILE A 38 15.02 -0.68 0.83
N PRO A 39 13.78 -1.04 0.43
CA PRO A 39 12.57 -0.42 0.95
C PRO A 39 12.35 -0.86 2.41
N HIS A 40 11.29 -0.36 3.03
CA HIS A 40 10.96 -0.69 4.40
C HIS A 40 10.95 -2.21 4.69
N PRO A 41 11.23 -2.62 5.93
CA PRO A 41 11.32 -4.03 6.30
C PRO A 41 10.14 -4.90 5.83
N PRO A 42 10.38 -6.08 5.22
CA PRO A 42 11.64 -6.83 5.22
C PRO A 42 12.53 -6.59 3.99
N GLY A 43 12.37 -5.48 3.25
CA GLY A 43 13.19 -5.12 2.10
C GLY A 43 12.86 -5.85 0.78
N ASN A 44 12.25 -7.03 0.84
CA ASN A 44 11.68 -7.75 -0.32
C ASN A 44 12.64 -7.89 -1.53
N PRO A 45 13.85 -8.43 -1.33
CA PRO A 45 14.93 -8.40 -2.31
C PRO A 45 14.59 -9.03 -3.67
N PHE A 46 13.81 -10.12 -3.70
CA PHE A 46 13.42 -10.72 -4.98
C PHE A 46 12.56 -9.79 -5.82
N PHE A 47 11.65 -9.06 -5.18
CA PHE A 47 10.86 -8.05 -5.88
C PHE A 47 11.78 -6.96 -6.45
N VAL A 48 12.67 -6.40 -5.64
CA VAL A 48 13.55 -5.29 -6.06
C VAL A 48 14.39 -5.69 -7.26
N ILE A 49 15.02 -6.87 -7.23
CA ILE A 49 15.84 -7.38 -8.34
C ILE A 49 14.99 -7.57 -9.60
N LEU A 50 13.85 -8.24 -9.49
CA LEU A 50 12.97 -8.50 -10.64
C LEU A 50 12.41 -7.20 -11.22
N ALA A 51 11.96 -6.29 -10.36
CA ALA A 51 11.40 -5.00 -10.73
C ALA A 51 12.44 -4.09 -11.38
N HIS A 52 13.69 -4.11 -10.91
CA HIS A 52 14.78 -3.39 -11.57
C HIS A 52 14.98 -3.87 -13.00
N VAL A 53 15.17 -5.19 -13.20
CA VAL A 53 15.35 -5.77 -14.54
C VAL A 53 14.16 -5.48 -15.45
N TRP A 54 12.94 -5.59 -14.92
CA TRP A 54 11.73 -5.26 -15.66
C TRP A 54 11.64 -3.77 -16.03
N GLY A 55 11.99 -2.87 -15.10
CA GLY A 55 11.95 -1.42 -15.28
C GLY A 55 12.93 -0.91 -16.35
N LEU A 56 14.00 -1.67 -16.64
CA LEU A 56 14.92 -1.39 -17.74
C LEU A 56 14.30 -1.64 -19.13
N LEU A 57 13.25 -2.47 -19.22
CA LEU A 57 12.57 -2.72 -20.49
C LEU A 57 11.81 -1.46 -20.96
N PRO A 58 11.88 -1.08 -22.24
CA PRO A 58 11.26 0.14 -22.76
C PRO A 58 9.73 -0.02 -23.00
N LEU A 59 9.00 -0.51 -22.00
CA LEU A 59 7.55 -0.82 -22.06
C LEU A 59 6.65 0.36 -21.63
N GLY A 60 7.22 1.55 -21.46
CA GLY A 60 6.50 2.76 -21.07
C GLY A 60 7.42 3.97 -20.98
N ALA A 61 6.87 5.17 -21.13
CA ALA A 61 7.67 6.41 -21.09
C ALA A 61 8.33 6.62 -19.72
N GLU A 62 7.53 6.62 -18.65
CA GLU A 62 8.03 6.78 -17.27
C GLU A 62 8.38 5.43 -16.63
N TYR A 63 9.42 5.41 -15.79
CA TYR A 63 9.84 4.22 -15.04
C TYR A 63 8.72 3.66 -14.16
N ALA A 64 7.98 4.52 -13.46
CA ALA A 64 6.82 4.15 -12.65
C ALA A 64 5.78 3.35 -13.43
N ARG A 65 5.46 3.76 -14.67
CA ARG A 65 4.51 3.06 -15.53
C ARG A 65 4.98 1.64 -15.86
N ARG A 66 6.29 1.45 -16.07
CA ARG A 66 6.88 0.13 -16.34
C ARG A 66 6.71 -0.79 -15.12
N ILE A 67 6.94 -0.28 -13.92
CA ILE A 67 6.74 -1.06 -12.69
C ILE A 67 5.24 -1.34 -12.45
N ASN A 68 4.33 -0.41 -12.73
CA ASN A 68 2.89 -0.69 -12.70
C ASN A 68 2.51 -1.80 -13.70
N LEU A 69 3.11 -1.83 -14.90
CA LEU A 69 2.91 -2.93 -15.85
C LEU A 69 3.39 -4.29 -15.32
N LEU A 70 4.43 -4.34 -14.47
CA LEU A 70 4.85 -5.59 -13.83
C LEU A 70 3.72 -6.16 -12.96
N ALA A 71 3.04 -5.31 -12.19
CA ALA A 71 1.89 -5.71 -11.37
C ALA A 71 0.74 -6.25 -12.26
N ALA A 72 0.44 -5.57 -13.36
CA ALA A 72 -0.57 -6.01 -14.33
C ALA A 72 -0.23 -7.38 -14.96
N VAL A 73 1.03 -7.56 -15.40
CA VAL A 73 1.49 -8.80 -16.06
C VAL A 73 1.50 -9.97 -15.09
N THR A 74 2.03 -9.78 -13.88
CA THR A 74 2.06 -10.85 -12.87
C THR A 74 0.67 -11.28 -12.43
N SER A 75 -0.24 -10.32 -12.21
CA SER A 75 -1.63 -10.62 -11.86
C SER A 75 -2.40 -11.29 -13.01
N ALA A 76 -2.23 -10.83 -14.25
CA ALA A 76 -2.85 -11.45 -15.42
C ALA A 76 -2.33 -12.88 -15.70
N ALA A 77 -1.03 -13.11 -15.49
CA ALA A 77 -0.45 -14.46 -15.53
C ALA A 77 -1.04 -15.36 -14.43
N ALA A 78 -1.24 -14.82 -13.23
CA ALA A 78 -1.91 -15.54 -12.15
C ALA A 78 -3.35 -15.94 -12.53
N ALA A 79 -4.13 -15.03 -13.14
CA ALA A 79 -5.48 -15.34 -13.62
C ALA A 79 -5.49 -16.51 -14.64
N GLY A 80 -4.49 -16.58 -15.52
CA GLY A 80 -4.30 -17.69 -16.44
C GLY A 80 -4.01 -19.03 -15.74
N LEU A 81 -3.18 -19.02 -14.69
CA LEU A 81 -2.90 -20.20 -13.88
C LEU A 81 -4.13 -20.64 -13.07
N TRP A 82 -4.87 -19.70 -12.49
CA TRP A 82 -6.14 -19.99 -11.81
C TRP A 82 -7.16 -20.61 -12.76
N PHE A 83 -7.23 -20.14 -14.01
CA PHE A 83 -8.02 -20.79 -15.04
C PHE A 83 -7.57 -22.25 -15.27
N LEU A 84 -6.27 -22.52 -15.38
CA LEU A 84 -5.75 -23.86 -15.62
C LEU A 84 -6.07 -24.81 -14.45
N ILE A 85 -5.91 -24.34 -13.20
CA ILE A 85 -6.27 -25.08 -11.99
C ILE A 85 -7.78 -25.38 -11.99
N ALA A 86 -8.61 -24.37 -12.24
CA ALA A 86 -10.06 -24.51 -12.26
C ALA A 86 -10.51 -25.49 -13.35
N GLU A 87 -9.97 -25.38 -14.58
CA GLU A 87 -10.30 -26.26 -15.70
C GLU A 87 -9.96 -27.72 -15.38
N ARG A 88 -8.81 -27.96 -14.75
CA ARG A 88 -8.37 -29.31 -14.35
C ARG A 88 -9.27 -29.92 -13.28
N TRP A 89 -9.66 -29.17 -12.26
CA TRP A 89 -10.54 -29.67 -11.19
C TRP A 89 -11.98 -29.84 -11.66
N LEU A 90 -12.47 -28.97 -12.54
CA LEU A 90 -13.80 -29.09 -13.15
C LEU A 90 -13.94 -30.31 -14.06
N HIS A 91 -12.85 -30.97 -14.46
CA HIS A 91 -12.90 -32.19 -15.28
C HIS A 91 -13.72 -33.31 -14.62
N ALA A 92 -13.71 -33.40 -13.28
CA ALA A 92 -14.50 -34.35 -12.52
C ALA A 92 -16.00 -33.96 -12.41
N ILE A 93 -16.38 -32.76 -12.86
CA ILE A 93 -17.70 -32.16 -12.66
C ILE A 93 -18.44 -32.01 -13.98
N ILE A 94 -17.77 -31.44 -15.00
CA ILE A 94 -18.31 -31.19 -16.34
C ILE A 94 -17.43 -31.89 -17.38
N VAL A 95 -18.01 -32.92 -18.01
CA VAL A 95 -17.33 -33.70 -19.06
C VAL A 95 -17.13 -32.88 -20.33
N GLN A 96 -18.14 -32.09 -20.73
CA GLN A 96 -18.10 -31.32 -21.97
C GLN A 96 -17.09 -30.16 -21.89
N ASN A 97 -16.10 -30.18 -22.78
CA ASN A 97 -14.96 -29.26 -22.78
C ASN A 97 -15.37 -27.78 -22.85
N VAL A 98 -16.36 -27.43 -23.67
CA VAL A 98 -16.78 -26.01 -23.85
C VAL A 98 -17.32 -25.44 -22.55
N TRP A 99 -18.26 -26.12 -21.90
CA TRP A 99 -18.89 -25.62 -20.65
C TRP A 99 -17.92 -25.65 -19.47
N ARG A 100 -17.05 -26.66 -19.42
CA ARG A 100 -15.97 -26.73 -18.42
C ARG A 100 -15.06 -25.52 -18.51
N ARG A 101 -14.57 -25.22 -19.71
CA ARG A 101 -13.69 -24.09 -19.94
C ARG A 101 -14.40 -22.76 -19.71
N LEU A 102 -15.68 -22.63 -20.08
CA LEU A 102 -16.47 -21.43 -19.79
C LEU A 102 -16.62 -21.19 -18.28
N ALA A 103 -16.87 -22.24 -17.49
CA ALA A 103 -16.94 -22.14 -16.03
C ALA A 103 -15.59 -21.76 -15.40
N ALA A 104 -14.49 -22.37 -15.86
CA ALA A 104 -13.14 -22.01 -15.43
C ALA A 104 -12.81 -20.54 -15.76
N ALA A 105 -13.15 -20.08 -16.98
CA ALA A 105 -12.96 -18.69 -17.38
C ALA A 105 -13.83 -17.73 -16.59
N SER A 106 -15.07 -18.12 -16.25
CA SER A 106 -15.98 -17.34 -15.40
C SER A 106 -15.41 -17.14 -14.00
N GLY A 107 -14.87 -18.19 -13.39
CA GLY A 107 -14.23 -18.11 -12.08
C GLY A 107 -12.97 -17.23 -12.08
N ALA A 108 -12.11 -17.41 -13.10
CA ALA A 108 -10.92 -16.59 -13.28
C ALA A 108 -11.25 -15.11 -13.56
N LEU A 109 -12.28 -14.84 -14.37
CA LEU A 109 -12.77 -13.48 -14.64
C LEU A 109 -13.28 -12.82 -13.36
N VAL A 110 -14.11 -13.53 -12.59
CA VAL A 110 -14.61 -13.03 -11.30
C VAL A 110 -13.44 -12.68 -10.39
N GLY A 111 -12.50 -13.60 -10.17
CA GLY A 111 -11.32 -13.36 -9.33
C GLY A 111 -10.49 -12.17 -9.81
N ALA A 112 -10.22 -12.08 -11.11
CA ALA A 112 -9.43 -11.01 -11.73
C ALA A 112 -10.11 -9.62 -11.65
N THR A 113 -11.44 -9.58 -11.54
CA THR A 113 -12.23 -8.35 -11.52
C THR A 113 -12.82 -8.02 -10.15
N MET A 114 -12.46 -8.78 -9.12
CA MET A 114 -12.73 -8.42 -7.74
C MET A 114 -12.01 -7.10 -7.40
N PHE A 115 -12.68 -6.22 -6.66
CA PHE A 115 -12.21 -4.84 -6.40
C PHE A 115 -10.73 -4.78 -5.97
N THR A 116 -10.35 -5.51 -4.91
CA THR A 116 -8.98 -5.46 -4.38
C THR A 116 -7.98 -6.05 -5.37
N VAL A 117 -8.33 -7.16 -6.03
CA VAL A 117 -7.45 -7.80 -7.03
C VAL A 117 -7.19 -6.85 -8.19
N TRP A 118 -8.24 -6.25 -8.75
CA TRP A 118 -8.10 -5.30 -9.86
C TRP A 118 -7.33 -4.05 -9.42
N ASN A 119 -7.65 -3.46 -8.27
CA ASN A 119 -6.97 -2.26 -7.77
C ASN A 119 -5.45 -2.47 -7.58
N GLN A 120 -5.05 -3.62 -7.02
CA GLN A 120 -3.64 -4.00 -6.88
C GLN A 120 -2.96 -4.37 -8.20
N SER A 121 -3.73 -4.68 -9.25
CA SER A 121 -3.21 -5.05 -10.57
C SER A 121 -2.91 -3.85 -11.45
N VAL A 122 -3.43 -2.66 -11.11
CA VAL A 122 -3.29 -1.44 -11.93
C VAL A 122 -2.29 -0.43 -11.36
N VAL A 123 -1.79 -0.68 -10.15
CA VAL A 123 -0.76 0.07 -9.45
C VAL A 123 0.13 -0.92 -8.72
N ASN A 124 1.45 -0.79 -8.88
CA ASN A 124 2.37 -1.55 -8.06
C ASN A 124 2.46 -0.89 -6.68
N GLU A 125 1.46 -1.13 -5.83
CA GLU A 125 1.46 -0.62 -4.47
C GLU A 125 2.55 -1.32 -3.65
N LYS A 126 2.74 -2.63 -3.87
CA LYS A 126 3.75 -3.43 -3.17
C LYS A 126 4.12 -4.69 -3.98
N VAL A 127 4.33 -5.82 -3.30
CA VAL A 127 4.84 -7.09 -3.82
C VAL A 127 3.75 -8.18 -3.98
N TYR A 128 2.48 -7.80 -3.86
CA TYR A 128 1.38 -8.74 -3.67
C TYR A 128 0.96 -9.47 -4.95
N THR A 129 0.89 -8.80 -6.09
CA THR A 129 0.53 -9.43 -7.39
C THR A 129 1.49 -10.54 -7.78
N LEU A 130 2.79 -10.34 -7.55
CA LEU A 130 3.83 -11.37 -7.73
C LEU A 130 3.63 -12.55 -6.76
N SER A 131 3.23 -12.30 -5.52
CA SER A 131 2.91 -13.37 -4.57
C SER A 131 1.66 -14.15 -4.98
N VAL A 132 0.63 -13.51 -5.55
CA VAL A 132 -0.55 -14.20 -6.11
C VAL A 132 -0.15 -15.11 -7.27
N LEU A 133 0.74 -14.64 -8.15
CA LEU A 133 1.34 -15.45 -9.21
C LEU A 133 2.09 -16.65 -8.64
N SER A 134 2.97 -16.44 -7.66
CA SER A 134 3.73 -17.51 -7.02
C SER A 134 2.82 -18.58 -6.39
N ILE A 135 1.77 -18.17 -5.67
CA ILE A 135 0.79 -19.09 -5.06
C ILE A 135 0.10 -19.93 -6.14
N ALA A 136 -0.38 -19.28 -7.20
CA ALA A 136 -1.05 -19.97 -8.31
C ALA A 136 -0.09 -20.93 -9.04
N LEU A 137 1.16 -20.53 -9.25
CA LEU A 137 2.18 -21.35 -9.91
C LEU A 137 2.56 -22.56 -9.06
N VAL A 138 2.81 -22.37 -7.76
CA VAL A 138 3.11 -23.45 -6.82
C VAL A 138 1.96 -24.45 -6.75
N LEU A 139 0.71 -23.97 -6.65
CA LEU A 139 -0.45 -24.84 -6.62
C LEU A 139 -0.61 -25.62 -7.94
N TRP A 140 -0.45 -24.94 -9.08
CA TRP A 140 -0.49 -25.57 -10.41
C TRP A 140 0.58 -26.65 -10.56
N LEU A 141 1.83 -26.37 -10.20
CA LEU A 141 2.94 -27.34 -10.29
C LEU A 141 2.74 -28.52 -9.34
N THR A 142 2.23 -28.27 -8.13
CA THR A 142 1.90 -29.33 -7.16
C THR A 142 0.81 -30.25 -7.71
N MET A 143 -0.22 -29.69 -8.33
CA MET A 143 -1.25 -30.49 -9.01
C MET A 143 -0.68 -31.26 -10.20
N ARG A 144 0.20 -30.66 -11.00
CA ARG A 144 0.88 -31.35 -12.11
C ARG A 144 1.76 -32.51 -11.62
N TRP A 145 2.45 -32.35 -10.50
CA TRP A 145 3.16 -33.44 -9.83
C TRP A 145 2.19 -34.56 -9.43
N ALA A 146 1.07 -34.19 -8.80
CA ALA A 146 0.08 -35.14 -8.33
C ALA A 146 -0.60 -35.94 -9.46
N ASP A 147 -0.72 -35.34 -10.64
CA ASP A 147 -1.31 -35.95 -11.84
C ASP A 147 -0.34 -36.90 -12.58
N GLN A 148 0.97 -36.81 -12.34
CA GLN A 148 1.95 -37.66 -13.01
C GLN A 148 2.04 -39.05 -12.36
N PRO A 149 2.28 -40.13 -13.15
CA PRO A 149 2.50 -41.48 -12.62
C PRO A 149 3.68 -41.56 -11.65
N ALA A 150 3.64 -42.48 -10.69
CA ALA A 150 4.69 -42.59 -9.67
C ALA A 150 6.03 -43.08 -10.23
N GLU A 151 6.00 -43.79 -11.35
CA GLU A 151 7.16 -44.31 -12.09
C GLU A 151 7.89 -43.21 -12.86
N SER A 152 7.24 -42.07 -13.07
CA SER A 152 7.87 -40.91 -13.70
C SER A 152 8.82 -40.22 -12.71
N ARG A 153 9.75 -39.40 -13.22
CA ARG A 153 10.62 -38.56 -12.39
C ARG A 153 9.89 -37.36 -11.78
N ARG A 154 8.59 -37.45 -11.48
CA ARG A 154 7.71 -36.32 -11.10
C ARG A 154 8.26 -35.45 -9.97
N ASP A 155 8.99 -36.01 -9.01
CA ASP A 155 9.45 -35.32 -7.79
C ASP A 155 10.34 -34.10 -8.05
N HIS A 156 10.92 -33.95 -9.26
CA HIS A 156 11.58 -32.70 -9.66
C HIS A 156 10.64 -31.48 -9.59
N LEU A 157 9.35 -31.67 -9.88
CA LEU A 157 8.34 -30.61 -9.75
C LEU A 157 8.16 -30.19 -8.29
N LEU A 158 8.24 -31.12 -7.34
CA LEU A 158 8.20 -30.77 -5.92
C LEU A 158 9.46 -30.01 -5.49
N LEU A 159 10.63 -30.34 -6.03
CA LEU A 159 11.85 -29.56 -5.79
C LEU A 159 11.71 -28.12 -6.33
N VAL A 160 11.12 -27.96 -7.52
CA VAL A 160 10.77 -26.62 -8.06
C VAL A 160 9.76 -25.90 -7.17
N VAL A 161 8.74 -26.60 -6.65
CA VAL A 161 7.77 -26.04 -5.70
C VAL A 161 8.46 -25.56 -4.42
N VAL A 162 9.34 -26.38 -3.82
CA VAL A 162 10.10 -26.02 -2.62
C VAL A 162 10.98 -24.80 -2.90
N TYR A 163 11.69 -24.78 -4.03
CA TYR A 163 12.48 -23.63 -4.47
C TYR A 163 11.63 -22.37 -4.61
N LEU A 164 10.47 -22.46 -5.28
CA LEU A 164 9.58 -21.31 -5.49
C LEU A 164 8.98 -20.78 -4.19
N ILE A 165 8.67 -21.65 -3.22
CA ILE A 165 8.23 -21.23 -1.88
C ILE A 165 9.36 -20.48 -1.17
N ALA A 166 10.59 -21.01 -1.18
CA ALA A 166 11.75 -20.37 -0.57
C ALA A 166 12.08 -19.02 -1.24
N LEU A 167 12.09 -18.97 -2.57
CA LEU A 167 12.29 -17.75 -3.35
C LEU A 167 11.19 -16.72 -3.05
N SER A 168 9.92 -17.16 -3.02
CA SER A 168 8.79 -16.28 -2.71
C SER A 168 8.83 -15.76 -1.28
N ALA A 169 9.46 -16.45 -0.32
CA ALA A 169 9.70 -15.92 1.02
C ALA A 169 10.55 -14.64 1.00
N THR A 170 11.48 -14.54 0.05
CA THR A 170 12.31 -13.35 -0.17
C THR A 170 11.58 -12.26 -0.99
N ASN A 171 10.44 -12.59 -1.58
CA ASN A 171 9.48 -11.63 -2.13
C ASN A 171 8.56 -11.07 -1.05
N HIS A 172 7.86 -11.93 -0.33
CA HIS A 172 6.92 -11.60 0.74
C HIS A 172 6.48 -12.88 1.45
N LEU A 173 6.23 -12.81 2.76
CA LEU A 173 5.77 -13.97 3.53
C LEU A 173 4.40 -14.55 3.07
N MET A 174 3.64 -13.78 2.28
CA MET A 174 2.38 -14.25 1.68
C MET A 174 2.61 -15.47 0.77
N GLY A 175 3.76 -15.54 0.08
CA GLY A 175 4.09 -16.67 -0.77
C GLY A 175 4.19 -18.02 -0.03
N LEU A 176 4.44 -18.02 1.29
CA LEU A 176 4.51 -19.25 2.09
C LEU A 176 3.11 -19.77 2.47
N LEU A 177 2.06 -18.96 2.35
CA LEU A 177 0.72 -19.36 2.78
C LEU A 177 0.16 -20.52 1.96
N VAL A 178 0.72 -20.80 0.78
CA VAL A 178 0.38 -22.00 -0.02
C VAL A 178 0.96 -23.30 0.57
N ALA A 179 1.96 -23.24 1.45
CA ALA A 179 2.68 -24.42 1.91
C ALA A 179 1.78 -25.48 2.60
N PRO A 180 0.82 -25.13 3.48
CA PRO A 180 -0.10 -26.12 4.04
C PRO A 180 -0.97 -26.82 2.98
N ALA A 181 -1.35 -26.12 1.92
CA ALA A 181 -2.07 -26.73 0.79
C ALA A 181 -1.17 -27.71 0.01
N VAL A 182 0.10 -27.36 -0.21
CA VAL A 182 1.10 -28.25 -0.82
C VAL A 182 1.28 -29.51 0.02
N LEU A 183 1.48 -29.36 1.33
CA LEU A 183 1.63 -30.48 2.26
C LEU A 183 0.41 -31.41 2.25
N ALA A 184 -0.80 -30.84 2.23
CA ALA A 184 -2.03 -31.62 2.08
C ALA A 184 -2.06 -32.39 0.75
N TYR A 185 -1.67 -31.74 -0.36
CA TYR A 185 -1.62 -32.39 -1.69
C TYR A 185 -0.62 -33.54 -1.72
N VAL A 186 0.57 -33.34 -1.13
CA VAL A 186 1.62 -34.36 -1.01
C VAL A 186 1.16 -35.51 -0.15
N TRP A 187 0.58 -35.23 1.02
CA TRP A 187 0.06 -36.24 1.93
C TRP A 187 -1.02 -37.12 1.28
N MET A 188 -1.93 -36.52 0.52
CA MET A 188 -2.99 -37.25 -0.20
C MET A 188 -2.51 -37.97 -1.47
N THR A 189 -1.26 -37.76 -1.88
CA THR A 189 -0.71 -38.31 -3.13
C THR A 189 0.35 -39.37 -2.87
N ASP A 190 1.44 -39.00 -2.19
CA ASP A 190 2.57 -39.86 -1.88
C ASP A 190 3.43 -39.23 -0.77
N SER A 191 3.04 -39.45 0.48
CA SER A 191 3.74 -38.90 1.65
C SER A 191 5.17 -39.42 1.80
N ARG A 192 5.50 -40.57 1.19
CA ARG A 192 6.82 -41.20 1.26
C ARG A 192 7.91 -40.33 0.67
N VAL A 193 7.60 -39.43 -0.27
CA VAL A 193 8.57 -38.49 -0.86
C VAL A 193 9.24 -37.64 0.22
N LEU A 194 8.48 -37.21 1.24
CA LEU A 194 8.99 -36.38 2.34
C LEU A 194 9.93 -37.13 3.30
N LEU A 195 10.01 -38.46 3.20
CA LEU A 195 10.87 -39.30 4.03
C LEU A 195 12.13 -39.76 3.29
N ARG A 196 12.26 -39.47 1.98
CA ARG A 196 13.40 -39.91 1.18
C ARG A 196 14.62 -39.00 1.48
N PRO A 197 15.76 -39.55 1.95
CA PRO A 197 16.91 -38.73 2.34
C PRO A 197 17.49 -37.94 1.17
N GLN A 198 17.50 -38.51 -0.04
CA GLN A 198 17.94 -37.83 -1.26
C GLN A 198 17.06 -36.61 -1.59
N PHE A 199 15.73 -36.77 -1.47
CA PHE A 199 14.81 -35.65 -1.67
C PHE A 199 15.05 -34.56 -0.63
N LEU A 200 15.18 -34.91 0.64
CA LEU A 200 15.43 -33.96 1.73
C LEU A 200 16.76 -33.21 1.59
N ALA A 201 17.82 -33.88 1.13
CA ALA A 201 19.12 -33.26 0.87
C ALA A 201 19.02 -32.21 -0.25
N VAL A 202 18.39 -32.58 -1.38
CA VAL A 202 18.21 -31.64 -2.50
C VAL A 202 17.21 -30.54 -2.16
N ALA A 203 16.14 -30.84 -1.43
CA ALA A 203 15.17 -29.87 -0.93
C ALA A 203 15.86 -28.82 -0.04
N THR A 204 16.70 -29.25 0.90
CA THR A 204 17.52 -28.34 1.73
C THR A 204 18.41 -27.46 0.88
N LEU A 205 19.09 -28.03 -0.13
CA LEU A 205 19.94 -27.25 -1.03
C LEU A 205 19.14 -26.18 -1.78
N VAL A 206 17.99 -26.53 -2.38
CA VAL A 206 17.18 -25.55 -3.12
C VAL A 206 16.52 -24.51 -2.21
N ILE A 207 16.24 -24.84 -0.95
CA ILE A 207 15.82 -23.85 0.07
C ILE A 207 16.94 -22.85 0.33
N ILE A 208 18.17 -23.31 0.53
CA ILE A 208 19.33 -22.44 0.74
C ILE A 208 19.52 -21.53 -0.48
N VAL A 209 19.45 -22.06 -1.69
CA VAL A 209 19.55 -21.28 -2.93
C VAL A 209 18.42 -20.25 -3.02
N GLY A 210 17.16 -20.63 -2.76
CA GLY A 210 16.02 -19.70 -2.79
C GLY A 210 16.13 -18.58 -1.76
N LEU A 211 16.56 -18.91 -0.53
CA LEU A 211 16.72 -17.93 0.55
C LEU A 211 17.99 -17.07 0.40
N SER A 212 18.98 -17.51 -0.39
CA SER A 212 20.22 -16.77 -0.64
C SER A 212 19.99 -15.40 -1.27
N VAL A 213 18.82 -15.16 -1.89
CA VAL A 213 18.41 -13.84 -2.40
C VAL A 213 18.37 -12.79 -1.30
N ASN A 214 18.17 -13.18 -0.02
CA ASN A 214 18.28 -12.24 1.10
C ASN A 214 19.68 -11.65 1.29
N LEU A 215 20.74 -12.26 0.72
CA LEU A 215 22.09 -11.68 0.71
C LEU A 215 22.14 -10.35 -0.06
N PHE A 216 21.16 -10.07 -0.93
CA PHE A 216 20.98 -8.76 -1.56
C PHE A 216 20.97 -7.63 -0.52
N ILE A 217 20.28 -7.82 0.60
CA ILE A 217 20.09 -6.78 1.64
C ILE A 217 21.44 -6.31 2.20
N PRO A 218 22.28 -7.17 2.83
CA PRO A 218 23.56 -6.72 3.35
C PRO A 218 24.51 -6.27 2.24
N ILE A 219 24.51 -6.91 1.06
CA ILE A 219 25.37 -6.51 -0.06
C ILE A 219 25.02 -5.08 -0.50
N ARG A 220 23.74 -4.78 -0.72
CA ARG A 220 23.31 -3.45 -1.13
C ARG A 220 23.50 -2.45 -0.01
N ALA A 221 23.22 -2.79 1.25
CA ALA A 221 23.46 -1.88 2.37
C ALA A 221 24.92 -1.38 2.43
N HIS A 222 25.91 -2.24 2.10
CA HIS A 222 27.32 -1.85 2.02
C HIS A 222 27.65 -0.96 0.81
N LEU A 223 26.84 -1.01 -0.26
CA LEU A 223 27.00 -0.19 -1.47
C LEU A 223 26.26 1.14 -1.39
N ASP A 224 25.58 1.41 -0.28
CA ASP A 224 24.90 2.67 0.00
C ASP A 224 23.93 3.16 -1.09
N PRO A 225 22.88 2.39 -1.44
CA PRO A 225 21.87 2.82 -2.39
C PRO A 225 21.08 4.03 -1.87
N TYR A 226 20.45 4.76 -2.79
CA TYR A 226 19.61 5.91 -2.45
C TYR A 226 18.52 5.58 -1.43
N LEU A 227 17.93 4.38 -1.42
CA LEU A 227 17.08 3.91 -0.30
C LEU A 227 17.79 2.78 0.42
N ASN A 228 18.10 2.94 1.72
CA ASN A 228 18.77 1.93 2.54
C ASN A 228 18.08 1.76 3.90
N GLN A 229 16.77 1.45 3.89
CA GLN A 229 16.02 1.35 5.14
C GLN A 229 16.56 0.25 6.06
N GLY A 230 16.85 0.63 7.31
CA GLY A 230 17.40 -0.26 8.34
C GLY A 230 18.92 -0.41 8.34
N ASN A 231 19.64 0.13 7.34
CA ASN A 231 21.10 0.08 7.22
C ASN A 231 21.70 -1.29 7.62
N ALA A 232 21.27 -2.35 6.93
CA ALA A 232 21.50 -3.75 7.31
C ALA A 232 22.92 -4.27 7.02
N ILE A 233 23.95 -3.52 7.42
CA ILE A 233 25.38 -3.87 7.23
C ILE A 233 25.90 -4.84 8.30
N THR A 234 25.18 -5.03 9.40
CA THR A 234 25.53 -5.98 10.48
C THR A 234 24.47 -7.08 10.62
N TRP A 235 24.83 -8.20 11.24
CA TRP A 235 23.88 -9.28 11.50
C TRP A 235 22.67 -8.84 12.36
N PRO A 236 22.84 -8.07 13.46
CA PRO A 236 21.70 -7.54 14.21
C PRO A 236 20.77 -6.67 13.37
N ALA A 237 21.31 -5.77 12.54
CA ALA A 237 20.52 -4.91 11.66
C ALA A 237 19.79 -5.72 10.57
N LEU A 238 20.47 -6.69 9.96
CA LEU A 238 19.85 -7.61 9.00
C LEU A 238 18.71 -8.40 9.64
N ARG A 239 18.91 -8.93 10.86
CA ARG A 239 17.86 -9.61 11.61
C ARG A 239 16.68 -8.67 11.85
N ALA A 240 16.92 -7.45 12.33
CA ALA A 240 15.88 -6.46 12.60
C ALA A 240 15.05 -6.12 11.35
N VAL A 241 15.69 -6.02 10.18
CA VAL A 241 15.01 -5.85 8.88
C VAL A 241 14.20 -7.10 8.54
N LEU A 242 14.78 -8.30 8.56
CA LEU A 242 14.08 -9.53 8.19
C LEU A 242 12.90 -9.85 9.13
N THR A 243 13.03 -9.55 10.43
CA THR A 243 11.98 -9.77 11.44
C THR A 243 11.04 -8.59 11.61
N ARG A 244 11.24 -7.50 10.85
CA ARG A 244 10.36 -6.32 10.85
C ARG A 244 10.24 -5.64 12.22
N GLU A 245 11.34 -5.60 12.97
CA GLU A 245 11.39 -5.10 14.34
C GLU A 245 10.90 -3.65 14.45
N GLN A 246 11.23 -2.81 13.46
CA GLN A 246 10.79 -1.41 13.36
C GLN A 246 9.27 -1.22 13.49
N PHE A 247 8.46 -2.20 13.05
CA PHE A 247 7.00 -2.07 13.08
C PHE A 247 6.38 -2.50 14.42
N GLY A 248 7.17 -3.03 15.36
CA GLY A 248 6.67 -3.45 16.66
C GLY A 248 5.49 -4.43 16.57
N LYS A 249 5.54 -5.37 15.62
CA LYS A 249 4.41 -6.29 15.35
C LYS A 249 3.97 -6.96 16.66
N PRO A 250 2.69 -6.83 17.06
CA PRO A 250 2.20 -7.42 18.29
C PRO A 250 2.30 -8.96 18.23
N PRO A 251 2.67 -9.62 19.33
CA PRO A 251 2.56 -11.07 19.46
C PRO A 251 1.15 -11.57 19.16
N LEU A 252 1.02 -12.86 18.81
CA LEU A 252 -0.26 -13.45 18.38
C LEU A 252 -1.36 -13.40 19.44
N LEU A 253 -0.97 -13.49 20.71
CA LEU A 253 -1.86 -13.55 21.87
C LEU A 253 -2.03 -12.22 22.57
N ASP A 254 -1.28 -11.18 22.17
CA ASP A 254 -1.35 -9.87 22.79
C ASP A 254 -2.52 -9.08 22.22
N ASN A 255 -3.10 -8.20 23.04
CA ASN A 255 -3.98 -7.16 22.56
C ASN A 255 -3.13 -6.09 21.84
N PRO A 256 -3.32 -5.85 20.53
CA PRO A 256 -2.50 -4.94 19.75
C PRO A 256 -2.75 -3.45 20.06
N MET A 257 -3.71 -3.13 20.94
CA MET A 257 -3.95 -1.75 21.44
C MET A 257 -3.08 -1.39 22.65
N TYR A 258 -2.40 -2.37 23.23
CA TYR A 258 -1.59 -2.19 24.43
C TYR A 258 -0.13 -2.52 24.10
N PRO A 259 0.83 -1.86 24.76
CA PRO A 259 2.22 -2.27 24.67
C PRO A 259 2.41 -3.76 24.98
N PRO A 260 3.37 -4.44 24.34
CA PRO A 260 3.74 -5.81 24.72
C PRO A 260 4.26 -5.85 26.16
N GLY A 261 3.93 -6.90 26.92
CA GLY A 261 4.42 -7.08 28.28
C GLY A 261 3.42 -7.73 29.22
N ALA A 262 3.80 -7.86 30.50
CA ALA A 262 2.99 -8.52 31.53
C ALA A 262 1.66 -7.81 31.81
N GLU A 263 1.57 -6.51 31.53
CA GLU A 263 0.36 -5.71 31.69
C GLU A 263 -0.58 -5.75 30.48
N ASN A 264 -0.17 -6.43 29.39
CA ASN A 264 -1.03 -6.58 28.23
C ASN A 264 -2.22 -7.50 28.60
N PRO A 265 -3.48 -7.05 28.42
CA PRO A 265 -4.65 -7.84 28.83
C PRO A 265 -4.89 -9.08 27.97
N GLY A 266 -4.10 -9.28 26.91
CA GLY A 266 -4.24 -10.37 25.97
C GLY A 266 -5.39 -10.17 24.97
N ARG A 267 -5.33 -10.92 23.88
CA ARG A 267 -6.26 -10.84 22.76
C ARG A 267 -7.60 -11.45 23.14
N SER A 268 -8.63 -10.62 23.25
CA SER A 268 -9.97 -11.07 23.62
C SER A 268 -10.68 -11.77 22.45
N VAL A 269 -11.65 -12.64 22.77
CA VAL A 269 -12.51 -13.28 21.77
C VAL A 269 -13.30 -12.24 20.96
N ALA A 270 -13.72 -11.15 21.60
CA ALA A 270 -14.42 -10.05 20.92
C ALA A 270 -13.53 -9.39 19.86
N LEU A 271 -12.25 -9.15 20.16
CA LEU A 271 -11.29 -8.59 19.21
C LEU A 271 -11.03 -9.56 18.04
N VAL A 272 -10.89 -10.86 18.31
CA VAL A 272 -10.74 -11.88 17.25
C VAL A 272 -11.97 -11.89 16.33
N GLY A 273 -13.18 -11.87 16.90
CA GLY A 273 -14.42 -11.78 16.14
C GLY A 273 -14.46 -10.53 15.26
N GLN A 274 -13.97 -9.41 15.75
CA GLN A 274 -13.90 -8.15 15.01
C GLN A 274 -12.88 -8.17 13.88
N GLN A 275 -11.71 -8.74 14.09
CA GLN A 275 -10.72 -8.91 13.03
C GLN A 275 -11.25 -9.83 11.91
N LEU A 276 -12.07 -10.84 12.24
CA LEU A 276 -12.78 -11.66 11.25
C LEU A 276 -13.90 -10.88 10.54
N LEU A 277 -14.66 -10.04 11.26
CA LEU A 277 -15.64 -9.14 10.65
C LEU A 277 -14.99 -8.12 9.71
N ASN A 278 -13.77 -7.68 10.00
CA ASN A 278 -13.01 -6.80 9.12
C ASN A 278 -12.63 -7.51 7.80
N TYR A 279 -12.24 -8.79 7.86
CA TYR A 279 -12.11 -9.60 6.64
C TYR A 279 -13.42 -9.67 5.86
N TRP A 280 -14.56 -9.87 6.55
CA TRP A 280 -15.88 -9.92 5.90
C TRP A 280 -16.25 -8.58 5.26
N GLN A 281 -15.90 -7.46 5.89
CA GLN A 281 -16.03 -6.13 5.31
C GLN A 281 -15.27 -6.04 3.98
N TYR A 282 -14.00 -6.46 3.95
CA TYR A 282 -13.21 -6.50 2.72
C TYR A 282 -13.80 -7.43 1.67
N PHE A 283 -14.27 -8.61 2.08
CA PHE A 283 -14.95 -9.54 1.19
C PHE A 283 -16.21 -8.92 0.55
N SER A 284 -16.92 -8.06 1.28
CA SER A 284 -18.12 -7.38 0.76
C SER A 284 -17.85 -6.37 -0.34
N TRP A 285 -16.60 -5.88 -0.45
CA TRP A 285 -16.22 -4.90 -1.48
C TRP A 285 -15.98 -5.54 -2.85
N GLN A 286 -15.84 -6.87 -2.93
CA GLN A 286 -15.25 -7.50 -4.09
C GLN A 286 -16.15 -7.51 -5.33
N PHE A 287 -17.47 -7.41 -5.22
CA PHE A 287 -18.37 -7.75 -6.32
C PHE A 287 -19.14 -6.56 -6.95
N GLY A 288 -19.08 -5.37 -6.36
CA GLY A 288 -19.89 -4.24 -6.83
C GLY A 288 -19.63 -2.92 -6.10
N ARG A 289 -18.35 -2.59 -5.86
CA ARG A 289 -17.90 -1.46 -5.05
C ARG A 289 -18.43 -0.11 -5.51
N ASP A 290 -18.75 0.02 -6.79
CA ASP A 290 -19.28 1.23 -7.43
C ASP A 290 -20.79 1.40 -7.20
N TRP A 291 -21.49 0.36 -6.79
CA TRP A 291 -22.95 0.34 -6.64
C TRP A 291 -23.37 0.64 -5.19
N SER A 292 -24.68 0.76 -4.97
CA SER A 292 -25.20 1.11 -3.64
C SER A 292 -24.80 0.08 -2.57
N PRO A 293 -24.65 0.48 -1.29
CA PRO A 293 -24.34 -0.46 -0.21
C PRO A 293 -25.32 -1.63 -0.10
N VAL A 294 -26.59 -1.43 -0.45
CA VAL A 294 -27.60 -2.50 -0.47
C VAL A 294 -27.29 -3.53 -1.55
N VAL A 295 -26.99 -3.07 -2.77
CA VAL A 295 -26.61 -3.97 -3.88
C VAL A 295 -25.32 -4.71 -3.55
N GLN A 296 -24.32 -4.04 -2.96
CA GLN A 296 -23.08 -4.67 -2.50
C GLN A 296 -23.34 -5.83 -1.54
N ARG A 297 -24.21 -5.64 -0.54
CA ARG A 297 -24.58 -6.70 0.42
C ARG A 297 -25.27 -7.88 -0.26
N VAL A 298 -26.21 -7.62 -1.16
CA VAL A 298 -26.91 -8.67 -1.93
C VAL A 298 -25.92 -9.48 -2.77
N LEU A 299 -25.02 -8.80 -3.49
CA LEU A 299 -23.98 -9.47 -4.29
C LEU A 299 -23.01 -10.25 -3.42
N THR A 300 -22.65 -9.72 -2.25
CA THR A 300 -21.80 -10.42 -1.28
C THR A 300 -22.42 -11.75 -0.88
N ILE A 301 -23.72 -11.75 -0.52
CA ILE A 301 -24.44 -12.97 -0.15
C ILE A 301 -24.51 -13.94 -1.35
N LEU A 302 -24.83 -13.42 -2.55
CA LEU A 302 -24.91 -14.24 -3.77
C LEU A 302 -23.58 -14.93 -4.09
N PHE A 303 -22.47 -14.19 -4.14
CA PHE A 303 -21.16 -14.73 -4.49
C PHE A 303 -20.50 -15.52 -3.37
N ALA A 304 -20.80 -15.21 -2.10
CA ALA A 304 -20.48 -16.10 -0.98
C ALA A 304 -21.21 -17.44 -1.13
N GLY A 305 -22.52 -17.40 -1.41
CA GLY A 305 -23.33 -18.59 -1.65
C GLY A 305 -22.84 -19.44 -2.82
N LEU A 306 -22.50 -18.81 -3.95
CA LEU A 306 -21.92 -19.48 -5.12
C LEU A 306 -20.56 -20.12 -4.79
N GLY A 307 -19.70 -19.42 -4.04
CA GLY A 307 -18.42 -19.96 -3.60
C GLY A 307 -18.58 -21.15 -2.66
N LEU A 308 -19.47 -21.05 -1.66
CA LEU A 308 -19.77 -22.17 -0.74
C LEU A 308 -20.38 -23.37 -1.47
N LEU A 309 -21.28 -23.13 -2.43
CA LEU A 309 -21.83 -24.17 -3.29
C LEU A 309 -20.74 -24.85 -4.11
N GLY A 310 -19.82 -24.07 -4.67
CA GLY A 310 -18.65 -24.56 -5.39
C GLY A 310 -17.73 -25.39 -4.51
N ALA A 311 -17.40 -24.91 -3.31
CA ALA A 311 -16.59 -25.63 -2.32
C ALA A 311 -17.23 -26.97 -1.93
N ALA A 312 -18.54 -26.97 -1.65
CA ALA A 312 -19.28 -28.18 -1.32
C ALA A 312 -19.31 -29.19 -2.49
N ARG A 313 -19.46 -28.69 -3.72
CA ARG A 313 -19.42 -29.55 -4.92
C ARG A 313 -18.02 -30.10 -5.16
N HIS A 314 -16.99 -29.29 -5.02
CA HIS A 314 -15.59 -29.68 -5.14
C HIS A 314 -15.26 -30.79 -4.13
N TRP A 315 -15.60 -30.60 -2.85
CA TRP A 315 -15.42 -31.59 -1.79
C TRP A 315 -16.11 -32.93 -2.07
N ARG A 316 -17.32 -32.90 -2.62
CA ARG A 316 -18.09 -34.12 -2.94
C ARG A 316 -17.58 -34.85 -4.18
N THR A 317 -16.82 -34.20 -5.05
CA THR A 317 -16.39 -34.76 -6.35
C THR A 317 -14.95 -35.21 -6.36
N GLU A 318 -14.07 -34.41 -5.78
CA GLU A 318 -12.63 -34.64 -5.86
C GLU A 318 -12.01 -34.16 -4.53
N ARG A 319 -11.94 -35.07 -3.56
CA ARG A 319 -11.41 -34.76 -2.22
C ARG A 319 -9.92 -34.45 -2.22
N ARG A 320 -9.16 -35.04 -3.14
CA ARG A 320 -7.70 -34.95 -3.23
C ARG A 320 -7.22 -33.53 -3.56
N SER A 321 -8.04 -32.75 -4.25
CA SER A 321 -7.84 -31.35 -4.62
C SER A 321 -8.66 -30.39 -3.76
N ALA A 322 -9.84 -30.82 -3.29
CA ALA A 322 -10.66 -30.00 -2.41
C ALA A 322 -10.01 -29.77 -1.03
N LEU A 323 -9.38 -30.78 -0.44
CA LEU A 323 -8.74 -30.61 0.87
C LEU A 323 -7.56 -29.60 0.82
N PRO A 324 -6.61 -29.68 -0.13
CA PRO A 324 -5.61 -28.63 -0.33
C PRO A 324 -6.21 -27.23 -0.52
N MET A 325 -7.29 -27.11 -1.30
CA MET A 325 -7.96 -25.82 -1.50
C MET A 325 -8.58 -25.29 -0.19
N VAL A 326 -9.14 -26.15 0.65
CA VAL A 326 -9.62 -25.77 2.00
C VAL A 326 -8.47 -25.26 2.87
N PHE A 327 -7.33 -25.95 2.89
CA PHE A 327 -6.14 -25.46 3.61
C PHE A 327 -5.62 -24.13 3.06
N LEU A 328 -5.62 -23.96 1.74
CA LEU A 328 -5.26 -22.70 1.11
C LEU A 328 -6.21 -21.57 1.54
N MET A 329 -7.51 -21.79 1.46
CA MET A 329 -8.48 -20.77 1.86
C MET A 329 -8.43 -20.48 3.36
N LEU A 330 -8.24 -21.49 4.21
CA LEU A 330 -8.08 -21.31 5.66
C LEU A 330 -6.84 -20.49 6.00
N THR A 331 -5.72 -20.74 5.30
CA THR A 331 -4.47 -20.01 5.51
C THR A 331 -4.53 -18.58 4.99
N LEU A 332 -5.12 -18.37 3.81
CA LEU A 332 -5.28 -17.04 3.20
C LEU A 332 -6.37 -16.18 3.86
N THR A 333 -7.18 -16.73 4.76
CA THR A 333 -8.27 -16.00 5.43
C THR A 333 -8.08 -16.05 6.94
N VAL A 334 -8.61 -17.08 7.61
CA VAL A 334 -8.66 -17.19 9.07
C VAL A 334 -7.28 -17.18 9.70
N ALA A 335 -6.35 -18.03 9.23
CA ALA A 335 -5.02 -18.08 9.83
C ALA A 335 -4.24 -16.77 9.62
N LEU A 336 -4.43 -16.11 8.48
CA LEU A 336 -3.81 -14.83 8.20
C LEU A 336 -4.38 -13.71 9.08
N VAL A 337 -5.70 -13.65 9.29
CA VAL A 337 -6.34 -12.72 10.24
C VAL A 337 -5.78 -12.91 11.66
N LEU A 338 -5.66 -14.17 12.09
CA LEU A 338 -5.07 -14.50 13.38
C LEU A 338 -3.59 -14.09 13.45
N TYR A 339 -2.83 -14.34 12.38
CA TYR A 339 -1.40 -14.03 12.32
C TYR A 339 -1.09 -12.54 12.30
N LEU A 340 -1.88 -11.74 11.58
CA LEU A 340 -1.63 -10.31 11.42
C LEU A 340 -1.91 -9.54 12.71
N ASN A 341 -2.88 -9.99 13.51
CA ASN A 341 -3.27 -9.39 14.78
C ASN A 341 -3.42 -7.86 14.70
N PHE A 342 -4.17 -7.39 13.70
CA PHE A 342 -4.38 -5.96 13.44
C PHE A 342 -5.10 -5.25 14.58
N LYS A 343 -4.91 -3.93 14.64
CA LYS A 343 -5.78 -3.05 15.41
C LYS A 343 -7.20 -3.02 14.80
N TRP A 344 -8.07 -2.14 15.30
CA TRP A 344 -9.43 -2.01 14.80
C TRP A 344 -9.37 -1.56 13.34
N GLY A 345 -10.25 -2.14 12.50
CA GLY A 345 -10.27 -1.82 11.07
C GLY A 345 -10.52 -0.33 10.86
N TYR A 346 -9.83 0.29 9.89
CA TYR A 346 -9.82 1.74 9.71
C TYR A 346 -11.23 2.35 9.66
N SER A 347 -12.13 1.83 8.83
CA SER A 347 -13.52 2.33 8.69
C SER A 347 -14.54 1.70 9.63
N GLN A 348 -14.12 0.96 10.65
CA GLN A 348 -15.05 0.42 11.66
C GLN A 348 -15.63 1.55 12.53
N PRO A 349 -16.87 1.46 13.01
CA PRO A 349 -17.57 2.57 13.68
C PRO A 349 -17.23 2.73 15.18
N TYR A 350 -16.09 2.23 15.64
CA TYR A 350 -15.72 2.22 17.07
C TYR A 350 -14.99 3.50 17.48
N ALA A 351 -15.72 4.46 18.04
CA ALA A 351 -15.13 5.71 18.51
C ALA A 351 -14.25 5.51 19.76
N GLY A 352 -13.16 6.28 19.86
CA GLY A 352 -12.29 6.31 21.04
C GLY A 352 -11.30 5.14 21.16
N LEU A 353 -11.23 4.26 20.16
CA LEU A 353 -10.26 3.16 20.10
C LEU A 353 -9.18 3.45 19.06
N GLU A 354 -8.04 2.78 19.20
CA GLU A 354 -6.95 2.89 18.23
C GLU A 354 -7.24 2.04 16.98
N HIS A 355 -7.14 2.66 15.81
CA HIS A 355 -7.43 2.03 14.51
C HIS A 355 -6.16 1.83 13.70
N GLU A 356 -6.21 0.87 12.77
CA GLU A 356 -5.22 0.80 11.69
C GLU A 356 -5.19 2.10 10.90
N VAL A 357 -4.01 2.52 10.43
CA VAL A 357 -3.84 3.79 9.72
C VAL A 357 -4.55 3.85 8.36
N ARG A 358 -4.91 2.68 7.79
CA ARG A 358 -5.65 2.53 6.54
C ARG A 358 -6.23 1.13 6.42
N GLU A 359 -7.05 0.92 5.40
CA GLU A 359 -7.60 -0.39 5.09
C GLU A 359 -6.53 -1.40 4.68
N ARG A 360 -6.71 -2.67 5.06
CA ARG A 360 -5.71 -3.75 4.92
C ARG A 360 -6.18 -4.88 4.00
N ASP A 361 -7.14 -4.61 3.11
CA ASP A 361 -7.74 -5.59 2.21
C ASP A 361 -6.71 -6.25 1.27
N TYR A 362 -5.68 -5.52 0.85
CA TYR A 362 -4.60 -6.01 -0.02
C TYR A 362 -3.81 -7.20 0.56
N PHE A 363 -3.79 -7.41 1.88
CA PHE A 363 -3.20 -8.62 2.48
C PHE A 363 -3.95 -9.90 2.09
N PHE A 364 -5.23 -9.77 1.72
CA PHE A 364 -6.12 -10.87 1.38
C PHE A 364 -6.31 -11.06 -0.13
N VAL A 365 -5.54 -10.35 -0.97
CA VAL A 365 -5.71 -10.38 -2.43
C VAL A 365 -5.67 -11.80 -3.02
N ALA A 366 -4.86 -12.70 -2.46
CA ALA A 366 -4.78 -14.09 -2.89
C ALA A 366 -6.04 -14.89 -2.52
N SER A 367 -6.69 -14.58 -1.39
CA SER A 367 -7.95 -15.26 -1.00
C SER A 367 -9.08 -14.90 -1.95
N PHE A 368 -9.14 -13.64 -2.39
CA PHE A 368 -10.14 -13.15 -3.34
C PHE A 368 -9.98 -13.81 -4.71
N MET A 369 -8.77 -13.81 -5.26
CA MET A 369 -8.48 -14.49 -6.53
C MET A 369 -8.78 -16.00 -6.44
N GLY A 370 -8.39 -16.66 -5.33
CA GLY A 370 -8.68 -18.07 -5.09
C GLY A 370 -10.17 -18.38 -4.93
N TRP A 371 -10.94 -17.51 -4.26
CA TRP A 371 -12.39 -17.66 -4.10
C TRP A 371 -13.14 -17.64 -5.44
N GLY A 372 -12.62 -16.89 -6.44
CA GLY A 372 -13.12 -16.90 -7.82
C GLY A 372 -13.19 -18.31 -8.42
N LEU A 373 -12.26 -19.21 -8.07
CA LEU A 373 -12.30 -20.61 -8.51
C LEU A 373 -13.54 -21.33 -8.00
N TRP A 374 -13.85 -21.22 -6.71
CA TRP A 374 -15.04 -21.84 -6.13
C TRP A 374 -16.32 -21.22 -6.69
N ILE A 375 -16.36 -19.92 -6.95
CA ILE A 375 -17.48 -19.29 -7.68
C ILE A 375 -17.64 -19.95 -9.06
N GLY A 376 -16.55 -20.14 -9.82
CA GLY A 376 -16.59 -20.84 -11.11
C GLY A 376 -17.17 -22.25 -11.02
N ILE A 377 -16.79 -23.02 -9.99
CA ILE A 377 -17.38 -24.35 -9.72
C ILE A 377 -18.86 -24.26 -9.35
N GLY A 378 -19.25 -23.28 -8.54
CA GLY A 378 -20.65 -23.03 -8.17
C GLY A 378 -21.52 -22.70 -9.39
N LEU A 379 -21.04 -21.83 -10.27
CA LEU A 379 -21.70 -21.48 -11.53
C LEU A 379 -21.83 -22.70 -12.46
N ALA A 380 -20.76 -23.50 -12.58
CA ALA A 380 -20.78 -24.77 -13.31
C ALA A 380 -21.88 -25.72 -12.81
N PHE A 381 -21.98 -25.88 -11.49
CA PHE A 381 -23.00 -26.72 -10.87
C PHE A 381 -24.42 -26.20 -11.11
N LEU A 382 -24.64 -24.89 -10.99
CA LEU A 382 -25.93 -24.27 -11.26
C LEU A 382 -26.33 -24.43 -12.73
N ALA A 383 -25.41 -24.16 -13.66
CA ALA A 383 -25.62 -24.38 -15.09
C ALA A 383 -25.93 -25.85 -15.40
N GLN A 384 -25.25 -26.80 -14.75
CA GLN A 384 -25.55 -28.23 -14.90
C GLN A 384 -26.99 -28.55 -14.47
N ARG A 385 -27.44 -28.06 -13.31
CA ARG A 385 -28.82 -28.28 -12.83
C ARG A 385 -29.86 -27.66 -13.76
N LEU A 386 -29.62 -26.42 -14.20
CA LEU A 386 -30.50 -25.73 -15.12
C LEU A 386 -30.53 -26.39 -16.49
N SER A 387 -29.42 -26.95 -16.97
CA SER A 387 -29.36 -27.63 -18.27
C SER A 387 -30.27 -28.86 -18.32
N VAL A 388 -30.45 -29.55 -17.19
CA VAL A 388 -31.37 -30.69 -17.07
C VAL A 388 -32.81 -30.21 -17.10
N TRP A 389 -33.13 -29.15 -16.35
CA TRP A 389 -34.48 -28.59 -16.29
C TRP A 389 -34.92 -27.94 -17.62
N LEU A 390 -34.06 -27.10 -18.21
CA LEU A 390 -34.27 -26.42 -19.49
C LEU A 390 -34.07 -27.31 -20.71
N LYS A 391 -33.55 -28.54 -20.51
CA LYS A 391 -33.11 -29.45 -21.58
C LYS A 391 -32.15 -28.79 -22.59
N SER A 392 -31.40 -27.77 -22.16
CA SER A 392 -30.50 -27.00 -23.02
C SER A 392 -29.34 -26.39 -22.22
N TRP A 393 -28.13 -26.83 -22.54
CA TRP A 393 -26.91 -26.21 -22.01
C TRP A 393 -26.70 -24.78 -22.51
N ARG A 394 -27.16 -24.46 -23.73
CA ARG A 394 -27.04 -23.10 -24.29
C ARG A 394 -27.83 -22.09 -23.47
N LEU A 395 -29.06 -22.44 -23.06
CA LEU A 395 -29.87 -21.59 -22.20
C LEU A 395 -29.30 -21.54 -20.77
N ALA A 396 -28.86 -22.69 -20.23
CA ALA A 396 -28.26 -22.74 -18.90
C ALA A 396 -26.95 -21.94 -18.79
N ALA A 397 -26.21 -21.79 -19.90
CA ALA A 397 -24.98 -21.02 -19.94
C ALA A 397 -25.18 -19.51 -19.67
N ALA A 398 -26.41 -19.00 -19.74
CA ALA A 398 -26.73 -17.62 -19.36
C ALA A 398 -26.34 -17.30 -17.90
N VAL A 399 -26.29 -18.31 -17.02
CA VAL A 399 -25.81 -18.14 -15.63
C VAL A 399 -24.37 -17.63 -15.55
N PHE A 400 -23.53 -17.95 -16.54
CA PHE A 400 -22.15 -17.44 -16.56
C PHE A 400 -22.07 -15.92 -16.78
N LEU A 401 -23.14 -15.26 -17.23
CA LEU A 401 -23.19 -13.79 -17.31
C LEU A 401 -23.05 -13.14 -15.92
N LEU A 402 -23.37 -13.85 -14.84
CA LEU A 402 -23.09 -13.38 -13.47
C LEU A 402 -21.61 -13.07 -13.26
N ALA A 403 -20.70 -13.74 -13.99
CA ALA A 403 -19.26 -13.47 -13.90
C ALA A 403 -18.84 -12.08 -14.39
N LEU A 404 -19.72 -11.39 -15.13
CA LEU A 404 -19.50 -10.00 -15.58
C LEU A 404 -19.82 -8.98 -14.49
N ILE A 405 -20.49 -9.37 -13.40
CA ILE A 405 -20.92 -8.42 -12.37
C ILE A 405 -19.73 -7.68 -11.73
N PRO A 406 -18.64 -8.32 -11.26
CA PRO A 406 -17.54 -7.59 -10.65
C PRO A 406 -16.79 -6.70 -11.67
N LEU A 407 -16.70 -7.12 -12.93
CA LEU A 407 -16.18 -6.29 -14.01
C LEU A 407 -16.98 -4.98 -14.17
N LEU A 408 -18.31 -5.07 -14.17
CA LEU A 408 -19.20 -3.90 -14.32
C LEU A 408 -19.33 -3.09 -13.03
N GLY A 409 -19.26 -3.75 -11.87
CA GLY A 409 -19.52 -3.16 -10.57
C GLY A 409 -18.30 -2.56 -9.88
N ASN A 410 -17.08 -2.75 -10.41
CA ASN A 410 -15.84 -2.22 -9.82
C ASN A 410 -15.01 -1.35 -10.79
N HIS A 411 -15.43 -1.17 -12.04
CA HIS A 411 -14.61 -0.51 -13.08
C HIS A 411 -14.26 0.95 -12.77
N LEU A 412 -15.06 1.66 -11.98
CA LEU A 412 -14.82 3.05 -11.64
C LEU A 412 -13.84 3.18 -10.46
N THR A 413 -14.07 2.44 -9.38
CA THR A 413 -13.22 2.47 -8.18
C THR A 413 -11.90 1.74 -8.34
N ALA A 414 -11.85 0.68 -9.16
CA ALA A 414 -10.63 -0.08 -9.38
C ALA A 414 -9.66 0.65 -10.33
N SER A 415 -10.17 1.45 -11.28
CA SER A 415 -9.35 2.11 -12.29
C SER A 415 -8.45 3.20 -11.71
N ARG A 416 -7.21 3.24 -12.21
CA ARG A 416 -6.21 4.27 -11.91
C ARG A 416 -5.78 5.04 -13.16
N SER A 417 -6.55 4.92 -14.24
CA SER A 417 -6.27 5.59 -15.51
C SER A 417 -6.27 7.12 -15.35
N GLY A 418 -5.23 7.75 -15.90
CA GLY A 418 -5.05 9.21 -15.87
C GLY A 418 -4.65 9.78 -14.50
N GLU A 419 -4.27 8.95 -13.54
CA GLU A 419 -3.97 9.42 -12.18
C GLU A 419 -2.52 9.82 -11.96
N THR A 420 -2.32 11.11 -11.71
CA THR A 420 -1.00 11.75 -11.59
C THR A 420 -0.76 12.43 -10.24
N LEU A 421 -1.75 12.42 -9.34
CA LEU A 421 -1.75 13.29 -8.17
C LEU A 421 -0.54 13.12 -7.24
N ALA A 422 -0.11 11.89 -6.96
CA ALA A 422 1.04 11.66 -6.08
C ALA A 422 2.34 12.24 -6.66
N ARG A 423 2.55 12.08 -7.98
CA ARG A 423 3.68 12.67 -8.70
C ARG A 423 3.62 14.19 -8.68
N ASP A 424 2.46 14.75 -9.02
CA ASP A 424 2.31 16.20 -9.15
C ASP A 424 2.41 16.88 -7.77
N TYR A 425 1.87 16.25 -6.72
CA TYR A 425 2.05 16.69 -5.33
C TYR A 425 3.52 16.73 -4.92
N ALA A 426 4.29 15.67 -5.20
CA ALA A 426 5.71 15.63 -4.87
C ALA A 426 6.50 16.75 -5.55
N ARG A 427 6.26 16.98 -6.85
CA ARG A 427 6.89 18.05 -7.61
C ARG A 427 6.50 19.43 -7.08
N ASP A 428 5.22 19.65 -6.80
CA ASP A 428 4.73 20.93 -6.28
C ASP A 428 5.36 21.24 -4.91
N VAL A 429 5.43 20.27 -4.00
CA VAL A 429 6.12 20.43 -2.71
C VAL A 429 7.61 20.76 -2.91
N LEU A 430 8.33 19.99 -3.74
CA LEU A 430 9.75 20.22 -4.00
C LEU A 430 10.02 21.57 -4.69
N HIS A 431 9.12 22.07 -5.53
CA HIS A 431 9.25 23.39 -6.15
C HIS A 431 8.81 24.55 -5.26
N SER A 432 8.23 24.27 -4.10
CA SER A 432 7.84 25.32 -3.14
C SER A 432 9.04 25.89 -2.38
N VAL A 433 10.08 25.08 -2.17
CA VAL A 433 11.21 25.41 -1.30
C VAL A 433 12.39 26.02 -2.06
N ASP A 434 13.18 26.84 -1.37
CA ASP A 434 14.40 27.45 -1.90
C ASP A 434 15.49 26.42 -2.26
N PRO A 435 16.51 26.80 -3.07
CA PRO A 435 17.68 25.96 -3.35
C PRO A 435 18.38 25.51 -2.06
N ASN A 436 18.83 24.26 -2.02
CA ASN A 436 19.51 23.65 -0.86
C ASN A 436 18.67 23.67 0.44
N ALA A 437 17.35 23.77 0.35
CA ALA A 437 16.46 23.75 1.52
C ALA A 437 16.40 22.37 2.20
N LEU A 438 16.11 22.36 3.50
CA LEU A 438 15.67 21.19 4.25
C LEU A 438 14.13 21.25 4.35
N ILE A 439 13.46 20.19 3.92
CA ILE A 439 12.02 20.02 4.13
C ILE A 439 11.74 18.90 5.14
N ILE A 440 10.89 19.21 6.12
CA ILE A 440 10.41 18.27 7.14
C ILE A 440 9.07 17.66 6.68
N THR A 441 8.99 16.34 6.68
CA THR A 441 7.83 15.50 6.35
C THR A 441 7.53 14.54 7.50
N THR A 442 6.35 13.91 7.51
CA THR A 442 5.92 13.08 8.65
C THR A 442 5.41 11.68 8.26
N GLY A 443 4.90 11.48 7.05
CA GLY A 443 4.30 10.20 6.65
C GLY A 443 4.80 9.63 5.33
N ASP A 444 4.18 8.51 4.95
CA ASP A 444 4.48 7.78 3.72
C ASP A 444 3.97 8.54 2.49
N ASN A 445 2.77 9.13 2.59
CA ASN A 445 2.05 9.77 1.47
C ASN A 445 2.65 11.10 1.01
N ASP A 446 3.46 11.73 1.86
CA ASP A 446 4.31 12.87 1.53
C ASP A 446 5.72 12.41 1.17
N THR A 447 6.35 11.58 2.00
CA THR A 447 7.77 11.24 1.84
C THR A 447 8.06 10.41 0.60
N PHE A 448 7.33 9.31 0.39
CA PHE A 448 7.69 8.36 -0.65
C PHE A 448 7.56 8.96 -2.06
N PRO A 449 6.51 9.74 -2.37
CA PRO A 449 6.45 10.46 -3.64
C PRO A 449 7.60 11.46 -3.83
N LEU A 450 8.06 12.12 -2.74
CA LEU A 450 9.21 13.03 -2.78
C LEU A 450 10.50 12.28 -3.14
N TRP A 451 10.78 11.15 -2.47
CA TRP A 451 11.92 10.29 -2.80
C TRP A 451 11.88 9.78 -4.24
N HIS A 452 10.70 9.40 -4.73
CA HIS A 452 10.52 9.02 -6.12
C HIS A 452 10.85 10.16 -7.08
N ALA A 453 10.30 11.36 -6.83
CA ALA A 453 10.57 12.53 -7.67
C ALA A 453 12.07 12.87 -7.72
N GLN A 454 12.79 12.74 -6.60
CA GLN A 454 14.23 13.03 -6.55
C GLN A 454 15.07 11.95 -7.24
N GLU A 455 14.87 10.69 -6.89
CA GLU A 455 15.74 9.59 -7.34
C GLU A 455 15.40 9.13 -8.76
N VAL A 456 14.11 8.90 -9.03
CA VAL A 456 13.65 8.34 -10.32
C VAL A 456 13.51 9.43 -11.37
N GLU A 457 12.99 10.60 -11.00
CA GLU A 457 12.68 11.67 -11.96
C GLU A 457 13.73 12.79 -12.00
N GLY A 458 14.68 12.83 -11.05
CA GLY A 458 15.74 13.84 -11.01
C GLY A 458 15.28 15.23 -10.56
N VAL A 459 14.10 15.35 -9.95
CA VAL A 459 13.51 16.64 -9.55
C VAL A 459 14.13 17.09 -8.23
N ARG A 460 14.70 18.30 -8.20
CA ARG A 460 15.16 18.98 -6.97
C ARG A 460 16.02 18.10 -6.04
N ARG A 461 17.05 17.46 -6.61
CA ARG A 461 18.03 16.65 -5.85
C ARG A 461 18.89 17.49 -4.88
N ASP A 462 18.83 18.82 -4.98
CA ASP A 462 19.46 19.76 -4.04
C ASP A 462 18.71 19.85 -2.68
N VAL A 463 17.44 19.47 -2.63
CA VAL A 463 16.61 19.55 -1.43
C VAL A 463 16.84 18.34 -0.53
N SER A 464 17.06 18.57 0.76
CA SER A 464 17.13 17.51 1.77
C SER A 464 15.73 17.23 2.34
N VAL A 465 15.33 15.96 2.44
CA VAL A 465 14.03 15.55 3.03
C VAL A 465 14.28 14.86 4.36
N MET A 466 13.75 15.41 5.45
CA MET A 466 13.77 14.79 6.78
C MET A 466 12.39 14.29 7.15
N VAL A 467 12.30 13.00 7.49
CA VAL A 467 11.07 12.31 7.85
C VAL A 467 11.03 12.11 9.35
N THR A 468 10.11 12.77 10.03
CA THR A 468 10.01 12.71 11.49
C THR A 468 9.67 11.30 11.99
N SER A 469 8.79 10.57 11.30
CA SER A 469 8.43 9.19 11.67
C SER A 469 9.61 8.21 11.63
N LEU A 470 10.61 8.43 10.77
CA LEU A 470 11.81 7.61 10.69
C LEU A 470 12.95 8.13 11.57
N ALA A 471 12.96 9.43 11.92
CA ALA A 471 13.96 10.06 12.78
C ALA A 471 13.97 9.53 14.23
N ASN A 472 13.01 8.70 14.61
CA ASN A 472 13.06 7.90 15.84
C ASN A 472 14.07 6.73 15.80
N THR A 473 14.66 6.44 14.64
CA THR A 473 15.60 5.33 14.46
C THR A 473 17.04 5.83 14.23
N ASN A 474 18.03 5.13 14.78
CA ASN A 474 19.45 5.46 14.57
C ASN A 474 19.84 5.43 13.08
N TRP A 475 19.44 4.37 12.38
CA TRP A 475 19.81 4.16 10.98
C TRP A 475 19.37 5.32 10.09
N TYR A 476 18.19 5.90 10.35
CA TYR A 476 17.66 6.99 9.54
C TYR A 476 18.43 8.30 9.74
N LEU A 477 18.79 8.64 10.98
CA LEU A 477 19.58 9.85 11.25
C LEU A 477 21.00 9.74 10.65
N GLU A 478 21.61 8.55 10.72
CA GLU A 478 22.88 8.26 10.04
C GLU A 478 22.75 8.37 8.52
N GLU A 479 21.66 7.83 7.95
CA GLU A 479 21.40 7.92 6.52
C GLU A 479 21.16 9.37 6.07
N LEU A 480 20.37 10.14 6.81
CA LEU A 480 20.12 11.55 6.54
C LEU A 480 21.45 12.31 6.53
N GLN A 481 22.34 12.09 7.53
CA GLN A 481 23.64 12.73 7.60
C GLN A 481 24.51 12.40 6.38
N ARG A 482 24.57 11.13 5.98
CA ARG A 482 25.35 10.71 4.80
C ARG A 482 24.84 11.30 3.50
N ARG A 483 23.51 11.30 3.28
CA ARG A 483 22.90 11.80 2.04
C ARG A 483 23.03 13.31 1.89
N THR A 484 23.03 14.03 3.00
CA THR A 484 22.90 15.50 2.98
C THR A 484 24.22 16.23 3.19
N GLY A 485 25.29 15.53 3.61
CA GLY A 485 26.64 16.08 3.71
C GLY A 485 27.00 16.64 5.11
N PRO A 486 28.07 17.45 5.23
CA PRO A 486 28.73 17.75 6.50
C PRO A 486 27.97 18.73 7.41
N TRP A 487 26.77 19.18 7.02
CA TRP A 487 26.04 20.20 7.80
C TRP A 487 25.33 19.61 9.03
N MET A 488 25.04 18.31 9.09
CA MET A 488 24.62 17.67 10.34
C MET A 488 25.83 17.41 11.24
N THR A 489 25.79 17.96 12.46
CA THR A 489 26.82 17.79 13.49
C THR A 489 26.94 16.34 13.98
N ARG A 490 27.94 16.04 14.81
CA ARG A 490 28.31 14.67 15.25
C ARG A 490 27.33 13.96 16.20
N TYR A 491 26.29 14.65 16.70
CA TYR A 491 25.36 14.19 17.75
C TYR A 491 24.38 13.07 17.33
N TYR A 492 24.57 12.51 16.14
CA TYR A 492 23.70 11.48 15.56
C TYR A 492 24.38 10.11 15.46
N ARG A 493 25.63 9.98 15.95
CA ARG A 493 26.38 8.73 15.92
C ARG A 493 25.99 7.87 17.12
N GLY A 494 25.57 6.62 16.87
CA GLY A 494 25.25 5.62 17.89
C GLY A 494 26.43 5.13 18.75
N VAL A 495 27.36 6.01 19.12
CA VAL A 495 28.40 5.74 20.12
C VAL A 495 27.82 6.07 21.49
N SER A 496 27.97 5.15 22.46
CA SER A 496 27.44 5.33 23.82
C SER A 496 27.93 6.65 24.42
N GLY A 497 27.02 7.59 24.64
CA GLY A 497 27.28 8.91 25.22
C GLY A 497 26.88 10.11 24.33
N ASP A 498 26.81 9.94 23.00
CA ASP A 498 26.60 11.04 22.03
C ASP A 498 25.28 10.94 21.23
N SER A 499 24.45 9.90 21.47
CA SER A 499 23.16 9.71 20.78
C SER A 499 22.00 10.37 21.51
N LEU A 500 21.08 11.00 20.78
CA LEU A 500 19.82 11.50 21.34
C LEU A 500 19.04 10.39 22.08
N PRO A 501 18.51 10.68 23.28
CA PRO A 501 17.72 9.71 24.02
C PRO A 501 16.41 9.38 23.26
N PRO A 502 15.77 8.23 23.54
CA PRO A 502 14.48 7.88 22.93
C PRO A 502 13.39 8.91 23.20
N TYR A 503 13.41 9.52 24.39
CA TYR A 503 12.53 10.62 24.78
C TYR A 503 13.15 11.44 25.92
N VAL A 504 12.62 12.64 26.14
CA VAL A 504 12.89 13.50 27.31
C VAL A 504 11.57 13.90 27.94
N VAL A 505 11.43 13.68 29.25
CA VAL A 505 10.22 14.05 30.01
C VAL A 505 10.19 15.57 30.23
N LEU A 506 9.00 16.14 30.09
CA LEU A 506 8.72 17.55 30.36
C LEU A 506 7.76 17.63 31.55
N GLU A 507 8.27 18.04 32.72
CA GLU A 507 7.46 18.19 33.95
C GLU A 507 6.56 19.44 33.92
N GLY A 508 6.84 20.38 33.01
CA GLY A 508 6.06 21.59 32.77
C GLY A 508 6.57 22.34 31.55
N PRO A 509 6.04 23.53 31.24
CA PRO A 509 6.51 24.34 30.13
C PRO A 509 7.99 24.74 30.29
N VAL A 510 8.80 24.48 29.26
CA VAL A 510 10.23 24.82 29.24
C VAL A 510 10.51 25.78 28.09
N GLY A 511 11.03 26.97 28.42
CA GLY A 511 11.50 27.96 27.45
C GLY A 511 12.98 27.82 27.16
N GLY A 512 13.40 27.95 25.90
CA GLY A 512 14.79 27.81 25.51
C GLY A 512 15.12 28.40 24.14
N ALA A 513 16.39 28.74 23.95
CA ALA A 513 16.90 29.16 22.65
C ALA A 513 17.20 27.93 21.78
N VAL A 514 16.71 27.95 20.54
CA VAL A 514 16.96 26.93 19.51
C VAL A 514 17.61 27.65 18.33
N GLY A 515 18.92 27.86 18.42
CA GLY A 515 19.64 28.71 17.47
C GLY A 515 19.25 30.18 17.65
N PRO A 516 18.82 30.89 16.59
CA PRO A 516 18.45 32.31 16.69
C PRO A 516 17.05 32.57 17.27
N ILE A 517 16.23 31.53 17.46
CA ILE A 517 14.83 31.66 17.91
C ILE A 517 14.64 31.21 19.36
N HIS A 518 13.62 31.75 20.02
CA HIS A 518 13.21 31.33 21.36
C HIS A 518 11.86 30.61 21.29
N VAL A 519 11.78 29.41 21.86
CA VAL A 519 10.58 28.57 21.84
C VAL A 519 10.20 28.18 23.26
N THR A 520 8.91 27.92 23.46
CA THR A 520 8.37 27.34 24.69
C THR A 520 7.79 25.96 24.34
N LEU A 521 8.35 24.92 24.94
CA LEU A 521 7.89 23.55 24.81
C LEU A 521 6.90 23.27 25.94
N ASP A 522 5.63 23.17 25.59
CA ASP A 522 4.54 22.97 26.55
C ASP A 522 3.97 21.54 26.41
N PRO A 523 4.02 20.71 27.47
CA PRO A 523 3.35 19.41 27.51
C PRO A 523 1.89 19.42 27.03
N HIS A 524 1.15 20.48 27.32
CA HIS A 524 -0.25 20.63 26.90
C HIS A 524 -0.38 20.85 25.40
N ALA A 525 0.52 21.63 24.79
CA ALA A 525 0.54 21.84 23.35
C ALA A 525 0.94 20.54 22.60
N LEU A 526 1.91 19.80 23.14
CA LEU A 526 2.34 18.50 22.61
C LEU A 526 1.27 17.41 22.78
N GLY A 527 0.35 17.58 23.73
CA GLY A 527 -0.62 16.55 24.11
C GLY A 527 0.00 15.37 24.87
N ARG A 528 1.24 15.51 25.33
CA ARG A 528 2.02 14.48 26.04
C ARG A 528 3.11 15.12 26.91
N PRO A 529 3.51 14.48 28.03
CA PRO A 529 4.52 15.00 28.95
C PRO A 529 5.96 14.65 28.54
N TYR A 530 6.25 14.53 27.24
CA TYR A 530 7.59 14.20 26.76
C TYR A 530 7.80 14.64 25.31
N LEU A 531 9.06 14.86 24.96
CA LEU A 531 9.54 14.96 23.57
C LEU A 531 10.07 13.61 23.14
N ASP A 532 9.69 13.17 21.94
CA ASP A 532 10.29 11.98 21.34
C ASP A 532 11.63 12.30 20.67
N ARG A 533 12.36 11.25 20.33
CA ARG A 533 13.66 11.37 19.67
C ARG A 533 13.62 12.16 18.36
N SER A 534 12.54 12.03 17.58
CA SER A 534 12.40 12.76 16.32
C SER A 534 12.30 14.27 16.52
N GLU A 535 11.57 14.70 17.55
CA GLU A 535 11.44 16.11 17.95
C GLU A 535 12.76 16.65 18.47
N LEU A 536 13.49 15.88 19.29
CA LEU A 536 14.83 16.25 19.74
C LEU A 536 15.80 16.44 18.57
N ALA A 537 15.76 15.52 17.59
CA ALA A 537 16.60 15.61 16.40
C ALA A 537 16.25 16.85 15.56
N LEU A 538 14.96 17.12 15.40
CA LEU A 538 14.47 18.30 14.69
C LEU A 538 14.92 19.60 15.37
N LEU A 539 14.76 19.71 16.69
CA LEU A 539 15.18 20.90 17.44
C LEU A 539 16.70 21.13 17.33
N GLU A 540 17.51 20.08 17.42
CA GLU A 540 18.96 20.21 17.26
C GLU A 540 19.33 20.64 15.83
N ILE A 541 18.66 20.10 14.81
CA ILE A 541 18.85 20.52 13.41
C ILE A 541 18.48 22.00 13.24
N ILE A 542 17.35 22.44 13.79
CA ILE A 542 16.93 23.85 13.71
C ILE A 542 17.99 24.73 14.37
N LYS A 543 18.42 24.37 15.58
CA LYS A 543 19.47 25.10 16.31
C LYS A 543 20.76 25.24 15.52
N ASP A 544 21.17 24.17 14.83
CA ASP A 544 22.42 24.15 14.09
C ASP A 544 22.34 24.83 12.72
N GLN A 545 21.18 24.79 12.07
CA GLN A 545 21.03 25.10 10.63
C GLN A 545 20.19 26.32 10.30
N LEU A 546 19.35 26.80 11.23
CA LEU A 546 18.54 27.97 10.98
C LEU A 546 19.44 29.19 10.74
N GLY A 547 19.24 29.86 9.59
CA GLY A 547 20.08 30.96 9.11
C GLY A 547 21.28 30.52 8.25
N LYS A 548 21.68 29.24 8.26
CA LYS A 548 22.69 28.69 7.34
C LYS A 548 22.07 28.10 6.08
N ARG A 549 20.88 27.52 6.22
CA ARG A 549 20.07 27.01 5.11
C ARG A 549 18.57 27.23 5.37
N PRO A 550 17.74 27.32 4.31
CA PRO A 550 16.30 27.39 4.46
C PRO A 550 15.73 26.09 5.07
N ILE A 551 14.82 26.22 6.03
CA ILE A 551 14.10 25.09 6.66
C ILE A 551 12.61 25.29 6.42
N TYR A 552 11.95 24.24 5.95
CA TYR A 552 10.54 24.22 5.63
C TYR A 552 9.84 23.04 6.28
N PHE A 553 8.60 23.24 6.69
CA PHE A 553 7.67 22.18 7.06
C PHE A 553 6.69 21.96 5.91
N SER A 554 6.60 20.73 5.42
CA SER A 554 5.52 20.34 4.52
C SER A 554 4.17 20.54 5.24
N MET A 555 3.10 20.85 4.51
CA MET A 555 1.74 20.87 5.05
C MET A 555 1.36 19.54 5.73
N SER A 556 1.96 18.42 5.31
CA SER A 556 1.80 17.10 5.94
C SER A 556 2.41 17.00 7.34
N ALA A 557 3.31 17.89 7.74
CA ALA A 557 3.82 17.98 9.10
C ALA A 557 2.74 18.44 10.09
N GLY A 558 1.58 18.89 9.60
CA GLY A 558 0.42 19.23 10.41
C GLY A 558 0.76 20.27 11.47
N SER A 559 0.38 19.98 12.72
CA SER A 559 0.60 20.85 13.87
C SER A 559 1.97 20.69 14.53
N VAL A 560 2.82 19.74 14.12
CA VAL A 560 4.13 19.49 14.74
C VAL A 560 4.94 20.78 14.97
N PRO A 561 5.12 21.67 13.97
CA PRO A 561 5.89 22.88 14.22
C PRO A 561 5.19 23.84 15.20
N ASP A 562 3.86 23.90 15.23
CA ASP A 562 3.12 24.73 16.19
C ASP A 562 3.22 24.16 17.62
N GLN A 563 3.19 22.84 17.77
CA GLN A 563 3.37 22.16 19.06
C GLN A 563 4.77 22.37 19.64
N LEU A 564 5.77 22.57 18.78
CA LEU A 564 7.14 22.92 19.15
C LEU A 564 7.34 24.43 19.39
N GLY A 565 6.25 25.22 19.44
CA GLY A 565 6.32 26.66 19.72
C GLY A 565 6.89 27.49 18.57
N LEU A 566 6.87 26.99 17.33
CA LEU A 566 7.44 27.68 16.17
C LEU A 566 6.44 28.62 15.48
N SER A 567 5.17 28.71 15.91
CA SER A 567 4.11 29.40 15.17
C SER A 567 4.43 30.85 14.78
N SER A 568 5.08 31.60 15.66
CA SER A 568 5.46 33.02 15.43
C SER A 568 6.62 33.20 14.44
N TYR A 569 7.29 32.11 14.05
CA TYR A 569 8.43 32.09 13.14
C TYR A 569 8.07 31.49 11.77
N LEU A 570 6.81 31.14 11.54
CA LEU A 570 6.40 30.40 10.34
C LEU A 570 5.67 31.27 9.33
N VAL A 571 6.09 31.17 8.07
CA VAL A 571 5.45 31.83 6.93
C VAL A 571 4.96 30.78 5.94
N GLY A 572 3.65 30.74 5.67
CA GLY A 572 3.07 29.88 4.66
C GLY A 572 3.46 30.30 3.24
N GLU A 573 3.95 29.35 2.44
CA GLU A 573 4.33 29.49 1.04
C GLU A 573 3.79 28.30 0.23
N GLY A 574 2.53 28.38 -0.21
CA GLY A 574 1.89 27.26 -0.89
C GLY A 574 1.76 26.02 0.00
N LEU A 575 2.30 24.88 -0.45
CA LEU A 575 2.22 23.58 0.25
C LEU A 575 3.25 23.41 1.37
N VAL A 576 3.98 24.46 1.74
CA VAL A 576 4.98 24.43 2.81
C VAL A 576 4.87 25.66 3.72
N ARG A 577 5.45 25.57 4.92
CA ARG A 577 5.67 26.68 5.85
C ARG A 577 7.16 26.87 6.06
N ARG A 578 7.69 28.03 5.70
CA ARG A 578 9.08 28.44 5.89
C ARG A 578 9.32 28.84 7.34
N LEU A 579 10.41 28.36 7.93
CA LEU A 579 10.87 28.77 9.26
C LEU A 579 11.84 29.95 9.15
N GLU A 580 11.48 31.07 9.75
CA GLU A 580 12.28 32.29 9.79
C GLU A 580 13.18 32.35 11.03
N PRO A 581 14.36 32.98 10.95
CA PRO A 581 15.28 33.13 12.09
C PRO A 581 14.84 34.20 13.11
N ALA A 582 13.73 34.89 12.85
CA ALA A 582 13.19 35.95 13.69
C ALA A 582 11.65 35.92 13.67
N VAL A 583 11.04 36.55 14.66
CA VAL A 583 9.57 36.67 14.76
C VAL A 583 9.03 37.34 13.50
N VAL A 584 8.02 36.73 12.90
CA VAL A 584 7.39 37.23 11.67
C VAL A 584 6.48 38.40 12.01
N HIS A 585 6.66 39.49 11.26
CA HIS A 585 5.77 40.65 11.30
C HIS A 585 5.12 40.87 9.93
N PRO A 586 3.88 41.40 9.87
CA PRO A 586 3.26 41.75 8.61
C PRO A 586 4.11 42.75 7.81
N ASN A 587 4.15 42.60 6.49
CA ASN A 587 4.75 43.54 5.55
C ASN A 587 3.99 43.51 4.21
N ASP A 588 4.52 44.12 3.16
CA ASP A 588 3.86 44.21 1.85
C ASP A 588 3.55 42.83 1.23
N SER A 589 4.40 41.84 1.49
CA SER A 589 4.28 40.47 0.97
C SER A 589 3.67 39.50 1.98
N ILE A 590 3.95 39.68 3.28
CA ILE A 590 3.53 38.78 4.36
C ILE A 590 2.31 39.34 5.07
N ARG A 591 1.21 38.59 5.08
CA ARG A 591 -0.02 38.96 5.76
C ARG A 591 -0.42 37.92 6.79
N LEU A 592 -0.90 38.38 7.95
CA LEU A 592 -1.59 37.53 8.90
C LEU A 592 -3.00 37.26 8.39
N ILE A 593 -3.31 36.01 8.08
CA ILE A 593 -4.64 35.58 7.64
C ILE A 593 -5.28 34.79 8.79
N THR A 594 -6.44 35.24 9.25
CA THR A 594 -7.16 34.63 10.37
C THR A 594 -7.35 33.13 10.16
N GLY A 595 -6.92 32.33 11.14
CA GLY A 595 -6.97 30.86 11.09
C GLY A 595 -5.95 30.20 10.16
N ARG A 596 -5.10 30.97 9.47
CA ARG A 596 -4.07 30.47 8.53
C ARG A 596 -2.64 30.86 8.90
N GLY A 597 -2.48 31.80 9.84
CA GLY A 597 -1.17 32.31 10.24
C GLY A 597 -0.60 33.32 9.24
N PHE A 598 0.71 33.56 9.32
CA PHE A 598 1.41 34.43 8.37
C PHE A 598 1.58 33.72 7.03
N VAL A 599 1.29 34.43 5.93
CA VAL A 599 1.37 33.89 4.57
C VAL A 599 2.07 34.89 3.66
N ASN A 600 3.04 34.42 2.89
CA ASN A 600 3.65 35.19 1.81
C ASN A 600 2.71 35.13 0.59
N VAL A 601 1.89 36.17 0.43
CA VAL A 601 0.78 36.18 -0.55
C VAL A 601 1.29 36.19 -2.00
N PRO A 602 2.25 37.05 -2.41
CA PRO A 602 2.77 37.01 -3.78
C PRO A 602 3.40 35.67 -4.13
N ARG A 603 4.22 35.11 -3.22
CA ARG A 603 4.86 33.81 -3.41
C ARG A 603 3.83 32.69 -3.54
N THR A 604 2.84 32.65 -2.64
CA THR A 604 1.81 31.61 -2.67
C THR A 604 0.93 31.73 -3.93
N LYS A 605 0.60 32.95 -4.38
CA LYS A 605 -0.11 33.19 -5.64
C LYS A 605 0.69 32.64 -6.84
N GLN A 606 1.98 32.96 -6.93
CA GLN A 606 2.84 32.44 -7.99
C GLN A 606 2.90 30.91 -7.99
N LEU A 607 3.16 30.31 -6.82
CA LEU A 607 3.21 28.85 -6.67
C LEU A 607 1.89 28.20 -7.11
N ALA A 608 0.76 28.67 -6.57
CA ALA A 608 -0.55 28.06 -6.77
C ALA A 608 -1.10 28.14 -8.21
N PHE A 609 -0.72 29.16 -8.97
CA PHE A 609 -1.32 29.46 -10.28
C PHE A 609 -0.35 29.38 -11.46
N GLU A 610 0.97 29.47 -11.24
CA GLU A 610 1.97 29.43 -12.32
C GLU A 610 2.86 28.19 -12.26
N VAL A 611 3.16 27.70 -11.06
CA VAL A 611 4.09 26.57 -10.84
C VAL A 611 3.35 25.25 -10.68
N TYR A 612 2.36 25.21 -9.79
CA TYR A 612 1.71 23.97 -9.39
C TYR A 612 0.92 23.31 -10.51
N ARG A 613 1.06 21.99 -10.60
CA ARG A 613 0.26 21.14 -11.50
C ARG A 613 -0.71 20.25 -10.74
N GLY A 614 -0.39 19.89 -9.50
CA GLY A 614 -1.19 18.97 -8.71
C GLY A 614 -2.50 19.58 -8.22
N GLY A 615 -2.64 20.91 -8.16
CA GLY A 615 -3.93 21.55 -7.89
C GLY A 615 -5.01 21.21 -8.93
N ALA A 616 -4.65 21.20 -10.21
CA ALA A 616 -5.54 20.76 -11.28
C ALA A 616 -5.80 19.25 -11.23
N ALA A 617 -4.76 18.45 -10.97
CA ALA A 617 -4.90 17.00 -10.77
C ALA A 617 -5.82 16.68 -9.57
N ALA A 618 -5.73 17.44 -8.47
CA ALA A 618 -6.56 17.30 -7.29
C ALA A 618 -8.02 17.70 -7.55
N ALA A 619 -8.24 18.72 -8.39
CA ALA A 619 -9.58 19.21 -8.76
C ALA A 619 -10.29 18.31 -9.79
N ARG A 620 -9.57 17.43 -10.49
CA ARG A 620 -10.16 16.51 -11.49
C ARG A 620 -11.26 15.66 -10.86
N THR A 621 -12.43 15.64 -11.49
CA THR A 621 -13.56 14.81 -11.03
C THR A 621 -13.20 13.34 -11.08
N ARG A 622 -13.48 12.62 -9.98
CA ARG A 622 -13.22 11.18 -9.85
C ARG A 622 -14.45 10.42 -9.39
N PRO A 623 -14.52 9.11 -9.68
CA PRO A 623 -15.41 8.22 -8.97
C PRO A 623 -15.16 8.24 -7.45
N ARG A 624 -16.20 7.97 -6.66
CA ARG A 624 -16.09 7.89 -5.20
C ARG A 624 -15.03 6.85 -4.80
N GLY A 625 -14.24 7.14 -3.77
CA GLY A 625 -13.33 6.16 -3.15
C GLY A 625 -11.99 5.95 -3.87
N TRP A 626 -11.63 6.84 -4.79
CA TRP A 626 -10.34 6.77 -5.48
C TRP A 626 -9.15 7.04 -4.53
N VAL A 627 -9.21 8.13 -3.76
CA VAL A 627 -8.24 8.42 -2.70
C VAL A 627 -8.75 7.80 -1.40
N ASP A 628 -7.97 6.92 -0.80
CA ASP A 628 -8.27 6.44 0.56
C ASP A 628 -8.16 7.62 1.54
N ALA A 629 -8.99 7.61 2.59
CA ALA A 629 -9.11 8.77 3.47
C ALA A 629 -7.78 9.29 4.07
N PRO A 630 -6.81 8.45 4.48
CA PRO A 630 -5.51 8.95 4.94
C PRO A 630 -4.66 9.62 3.85
N SER A 631 -4.85 9.26 2.57
CA SER A 631 -4.22 9.95 1.43
C SER A 631 -4.89 11.28 1.08
N GLN A 632 -6.06 11.61 1.65
CA GLN A 632 -6.73 12.87 1.37
C GLN A 632 -6.00 14.09 1.93
N ASN A 633 -5.08 13.93 2.88
CA ASN A 633 -4.29 15.02 3.42
C ASN A 633 -3.52 15.78 2.33
N SER A 634 -3.02 15.09 1.30
CA SER A 634 -2.36 15.73 0.15
C SER A 634 -3.33 16.61 -0.67
N LEU A 635 -4.62 16.22 -0.75
CA LEU A 635 -5.66 17.06 -1.37
C LEU A 635 -6.01 18.24 -0.46
N LEU A 636 -6.12 18.01 0.85
CA LEU A 636 -6.41 19.05 1.83
C LEU A 636 -5.31 20.12 1.87
N GLY A 637 -4.06 19.78 1.57
CA GLY A 637 -2.99 20.75 1.35
C GLY A 637 -3.35 21.76 0.25
N TYR A 638 -3.83 21.30 -0.91
CA TYR A 638 -4.30 22.21 -1.97
C TYR A 638 -5.56 22.98 -1.58
N VAL A 639 -6.52 22.34 -0.90
CA VAL A 639 -7.71 23.03 -0.37
C VAL A 639 -7.28 24.18 0.53
N PHE A 640 -6.32 23.95 1.43
CA PHE A 640 -5.77 24.97 2.30
C PHE A 640 -5.14 26.09 1.49
N VAL A 641 -4.28 25.79 0.52
CA VAL A 641 -3.65 26.81 -0.35
C VAL A 641 -4.69 27.68 -1.05
N TYR A 642 -5.67 27.07 -1.73
CA TYR A 642 -6.66 27.82 -2.48
C TYR A 642 -7.64 28.59 -1.59
N ASP A 643 -8.03 28.04 -0.43
CA ASP A 643 -8.86 28.79 0.51
C ASP A 643 -8.10 29.99 1.12
N THR A 644 -6.81 29.81 1.43
CA THR A 644 -5.94 30.90 1.87
C THR A 644 -5.82 31.98 0.80
N MET A 645 -5.65 31.61 -0.47
CA MET A 645 -5.62 32.58 -1.59
C MET A 645 -6.95 33.30 -1.80
N ALA A 646 -8.08 32.60 -1.66
CA ALA A 646 -9.39 33.23 -1.70
C ALA A 646 -9.55 34.30 -0.61
N ALA A 647 -9.11 34.01 0.62
CA ALA A 647 -9.14 34.98 1.71
C ALA A 647 -8.16 36.14 1.50
N ALA A 648 -6.93 35.85 1.05
CA ALA A 648 -5.89 36.86 0.87
C ALA A 648 -6.18 37.85 -0.25
N LEU A 649 -6.84 37.38 -1.31
CA LEU A 649 -7.05 38.12 -2.56
C LEU A 649 -8.45 38.75 -2.67
N ARG A 650 -9.36 38.49 -1.73
CA ARG A 650 -10.76 38.93 -1.78
C ARG A 650 -10.93 40.40 -2.21
N ASP A 651 -10.17 41.29 -1.59
CA ASP A 651 -10.30 42.73 -1.82
C ASP A 651 -9.34 43.28 -2.89
N ARG A 652 -8.35 42.48 -3.32
CA ARG A 652 -7.27 42.93 -4.24
C ARG A 652 -7.39 42.36 -5.65
N ASP A 653 -7.87 41.13 -5.77
CA ASP A 653 -8.01 40.41 -7.04
C ASP A 653 -9.25 39.47 -6.92
N PRO A 654 -10.47 40.05 -6.98
CA PRO A 654 -11.70 39.30 -6.76
C PRO A 654 -11.89 38.15 -7.75
N THR A 655 -11.42 38.31 -8.99
CA THR A 655 -11.49 37.27 -10.02
C THR A 655 -10.63 36.07 -9.66
N LEU A 656 -9.39 36.29 -9.22
CA LEU A 656 -8.52 35.19 -8.80
C LEU A 656 -8.98 34.59 -7.46
N ALA A 657 -9.53 35.39 -6.55
CA ALA A 657 -10.15 34.89 -5.33
C ALA A 657 -11.32 33.93 -5.66
N LEU A 658 -12.20 34.29 -6.59
CA LEU A 658 -13.29 33.42 -7.05
C LEU A 658 -12.79 32.12 -7.69
N ARG A 659 -11.76 32.22 -8.56
CA ARG A 659 -11.13 31.03 -9.15
C ARG A 659 -10.52 30.12 -8.07
N SER A 660 -9.95 30.70 -7.02
CA SER A 660 -9.42 29.95 -5.88
C SER A 660 -10.52 29.16 -5.17
N LEU A 661 -11.69 29.78 -4.93
CA LEU A 661 -12.86 29.11 -4.34
C LEU A 661 -13.35 27.95 -5.22
N GLN A 662 -13.42 28.14 -6.54
CA GLN A 662 -13.82 27.09 -7.48
C GLN A 662 -12.89 25.87 -7.43
N LEU A 663 -11.58 26.09 -7.42
CA LEU A 663 -10.59 25.01 -7.29
C LEU A 663 -10.70 24.31 -5.94
N ARG A 664 -10.77 25.08 -4.85
CA ARG A 664 -10.99 24.56 -3.50
C ARG A 664 -12.22 23.65 -3.44
N ASP A 665 -13.34 24.09 -3.99
CA ASP A 665 -14.61 23.34 -3.94
C ASP A 665 -14.61 22.10 -4.82
N ALA A 666 -13.93 22.16 -5.97
CA ALA A 666 -13.71 21.01 -6.85
C ALA A 666 -12.83 19.96 -6.17
N ILE A 667 -11.76 20.37 -5.49
CA ILE A 667 -10.88 19.46 -4.74
C ILE A 667 -11.63 18.87 -3.55
N LEU A 668 -12.33 19.70 -2.77
CA LEU A 668 -13.13 19.24 -1.63
C LEU A 668 -14.18 18.21 -2.04
N ALA A 669 -14.80 18.37 -3.21
CA ALA A 669 -15.77 17.41 -3.75
C ALA A 669 -15.19 15.99 -3.98
N ASN A 670 -13.87 15.86 -4.07
CA ASN A 670 -13.17 14.58 -4.18
C ASN A 670 -12.75 13.99 -2.82
N THR A 671 -13.09 14.63 -1.69
CA THR A 671 -12.74 14.19 -0.34
C THR A 671 -13.97 13.74 0.45
N THR A 672 -13.76 13.02 1.54
CA THR A 672 -14.84 12.66 2.48
C THR A 672 -15.33 13.85 3.31
N TYR A 673 -14.68 15.01 3.21
CA TYR A 673 -15.05 16.26 3.89
C TYR A 673 -16.03 17.11 3.08
N ALA A 674 -16.39 16.71 1.86
CA ALA A 674 -17.42 17.39 1.08
C ALA A 674 -18.77 17.38 1.81
N LEU A 675 -19.40 18.54 1.95
CA LEU A 675 -20.79 18.62 2.42
C LEU A 675 -21.70 17.84 1.45
N PRO A 676 -22.68 17.06 1.96
CA PRO A 676 -23.68 16.39 1.12
C PRO A 676 -24.36 17.36 0.18
N ARG A 677 -24.64 16.93 -1.07
CA ARG A 677 -25.21 17.75 -2.14
C ARG A 677 -26.48 18.53 -1.75
N GLU A 678 -27.24 18.04 -0.76
CA GLU A 678 -28.46 18.68 -0.24
C GLU A 678 -28.24 20.07 0.38
N ARG A 679 -27.01 20.47 0.71
CA ARG A 679 -26.71 21.82 1.21
C ARG A 679 -26.17 22.80 0.16
N ARG A 680 -26.08 22.41 -1.10
CA ARG A 680 -25.58 23.26 -2.21
C ARG A 680 -26.68 23.87 -3.08
N GLY A 681 -27.96 23.59 -2.81
CA GLY A 681 -29.11 24.08 -3.59
C GLY A 681 -30.05 24.96 -2.75
N GLY A 682 -29.53 26.04 -2.18
CA GLY A 682 -30.32 27.06 -1.50
C GLY A 682 -29.80 28.44 -1.91
N GLY A 683 -30.17 28.88 -3.10
CA GLY A 683 -29.78 30.16 -3.67
C GLY A 683 -30.02 30.16 -5.18
N ASP A 684 -31.00 30.95 -5.58
CA ASP A 684 -31.38 31.32 -6.95
C ASP A 684 -32.22 30.31 -7.74
N ASP A 685 -33.54 30.36 -7.49
CA ASP A 685 -34.59 30.35 -8.52
C ASP A 685 -35.74 31.22 -7.99
N ASP A 686 -35.72 32.52 -8.34
CA ASP A 686 -36.86 33.44 -8.43
C ASP A 686 -36.65 34.29 -9.70
#